data_AF-A0A7W5GA20-F1
#
_entry.id   AF-A0A7W5GA20-F1
#
_cell.length_a   1.000
_cell.length_b   1.000
_cell.length_c   1.000
_cell.angle_alpha   90.00
_cell.angle_beta   90.00
_cell.angle_gamma   90.00
#
_symmetry.space_group_name_H-M   'P 1'
#
loop_
_entity.id
_entity.type
_entity.pdbx_description
1 polymer ?
#
loop_
_entity_poly.entity_id
_entity_poly.type
_entity_poly.pdbx_seq_one_letter_code
_entity_poly.pdbx_strand_id
1 'polypeptide(L)'
;MSAYIEARESSRYWYGEDDKRILEVLAGRYVGANPAVPFAMRTFSHAGILQTEAGLYEMNLAEKLPDARIGQYAYVYGLVWSDDERSIDSIVEPFGPVKLFLNEEMIYRSSVVEELKPKAQAVIPLLFRKGWNRLLIEARCTVAGFGCCFGADEAKVRIMQVLAPFAEREGSAGWVYSEPVLESLVQKDGSIMDFSGTEAGDERSWLPRMRWEAEQLEMSNCERIFGTPSCRSAAYGWTSLCLPAGDAEILLEGSTRGSTQIWLDGHLVASLAEAGAFSIKATASAGSNELLVHTISSTAGWGFALSAQLEEGGPLNFQAPVHIHGYDGAWLYAGPLDPDQNLLPSDVCLTSQLFNVINGEGELAGSTYWSVDAPQTRLRPYYENAMLSNKWTTGNATNYGRWDYPLGVTMYGLLRTAKELERKDLMEYTLSHIRTCTDLYDYSMWDKEAYGFPSLNHQLVMMRMLDNCGSFGSAMLEAYGQTEDATFLRIADRIADFMLQKLERKDDGAFYRLCDGDYSANTMWADDLYMSAPFLIRYAAATGNSAPLNEAARQFLLYKSYLFMSDEALMSHVFDFKYGKATLVPWGRGNGWCLFSLSELLERLPLDHGDRPALETFFEEMCAGVAAVQSESGLWRQVLNRSDAYEEASCTAMFAYAMARGVRFGWLKRRDYYRDTALRAWQGLTGCAIDKQGNVYGVCSGSRYSYSPDYYMYDLRTVLNDNHGIGIMMLAGVEIGRMKEYMNNNRHMPMA
;
A
#
# COMPACT_ATOMS: atom_id res chain seq x y z
N MET A 1 35.25 -7.83 15.08
CA MET A 1 33.99 -8.41 15.58
C MET A 1 32.95 -7.31 15.59
N SER A 2 31.92 -7.42 14.75
CA SER A 2 30.69 -6.69 14.98
C SER A 2 29.52 -7.66 14.78
N ALA A 3 29.43 -8.65 15.66
CA ALA A 3 28.16 -9.35 15.79
C ALA A 3 27.12 -8.31 16.20
N TYR A 4 25.96 -8.28 15.53
CA TYR A 4 24.91 -7.33 15.85
C TYR A 4 24.30 -7.56 17.23
N ILE A 5 24.44 -8.80 17.70
CA ILE A 5 23.91 -9.29 18.97
C ILE A 5 24.99 -10.12 19.68
N GLU A 6 24.89 -10.19 21.00
CA GLU A 6 25.75 -11.07 21.79
C GLU A 6 25.40 -12.54 21.55
N ALA A 7 26.37 -13.45 21.71
CA ALA A 7 26.14 -14.87 21.43
C ALA A 7 24.94 -15.45 22.22
N ARG A 8 24.74 -15.01 23.46
CA ARG A 8 23.62 -15.43 24.33
C ARG A 8 22.27 -14.87 23.88
N GLU A 9 22.23 -13.89 23.00
CA GLU A 9 21.01 -13.33 22.41
C GLU A 9 20.65 -14.05 21.10
N SER A 10 21.61 -14.70 20.45
CA SER A 10 21.42 -15.37 19.16
C SER A 10 20.43 -16.53 19.22
N SER A 11 19.67 -16.72 18.14
CA SER A 11 18.77 -17.86 17.97
C SER A 11 19.54 -19.18 18.01
N ARG A 12 20.76 -19.21 17.45
CA ARG A 12 21.65 -20.37 17.48
C ARG A 12 22.04 -20.81 18.88
N TYR A 13 22.28 -19.90 19.81
CA TYR A 13 22.59 -20.27 21.20
C TYR A 13 21.42 -20.99 21.87
N TRP A 14 20.19 -20.57 21.60
CA TRP A 14 18.98 -21.11 22.24
C TRP A 14 18.37 -22.30 21.52
N TYR A 15 18.47 -22.36 20.20
CA TYR A 15 17.82 -23.35 19.35
C TYR A 15 18.80 -24.24 18.59
N GLY A 16 20.11 -23.99 18.68
CA GLY A 16 21.14 -24.80 18.03
C GLY A 16 21.03 -24.77 16.50
N GLU A 17 20.98 -25.95 15.91
CA GLU A 17 20.80 -26.18 14.46
C GLU A 17 19.34 -26.55 14.11
N ASP A 18 18.38 -26.28 15.01
CA ASP A 18 16.95 -26.49 14.75
C ASP A 18 16.40 -25.36 13.86
N ASP A 19 16.63 -25.51 12.55
CA ASP A 19 16.21 -24.54 11.54
C ASP A 19 14.69 -24.32 11.55
N LYS A 20 13.89 -25.36 11.83
CA LYS A 20 12.43 -25.26 11.90
C LYS A 20 12.01 -24.36 13.07
N ARG A 21 12.61 -24.55 14.24
CA ARG A 21 12.33 -23.70 15.40
C ARG A 21 12.72 -22.23 15.15
N ILE A 22 13.82 -21.99 14.44
CA ILE A 22 14.25 -20.63 14.07
C ILE A 22 13.25 -19.99 13.10
N LEU A 23 12.76 -20.73 12.11
CA LEU A 23 11.72 -20.26 11.19
C LEU A 23 10.40 -19.95 11.92
N GLU A 24 9.99 -20.78 12.88
CA GLU A 24 8.78 -20.54 13.69
C GLU A 24 8.84 -19.21 14.43
N VAL A 25 9.98 -18.90 15.08
CA VAL A 25 10.11 -17.65 15.85
C VAL A 25 10.23 -16.43 14.93
N LEU A 26 10.89 -16.54 13.77
CA LEU A 26 10.96 -15.48 12.76
C LEU A 26 9.55 -15.12 12.24
N ALA A 27 8.81 -16.13 11.77
CA ALA A 27 7.48 -15.92 11.22
C ALA A 27 6.50 -15.42 12.31
N GLY A 28 6.53 -16.03 13.49
CA GLY A 28 5.70 -15.61 14.63
C GLY A 28 6.00 -14.19 15.09
N ARG A 29 7.28 -13.77 15.09
CA ARG A 29 7.68 -12.41 15.44
C ARG A 29 7.12 -11.38 14.47
N TYR A 30 7.21 -11.65 13.17
CA TYR A 30 6.67 -10.76 12.13
C TYR A 30 5.16 -10.64 12.23
N VAL A 31 4.43 -11.76 12.30
CA VAL A 31 2.96 -11.76 12.39
C VAL A 31 2.49 -11.05 13.67
N GLY A 32 3.14 -11.32 14.81
CA GLY A 32 2.81 -10.66 16.08
C GLY A 32 3.10 -9.15 16.09
N ALA A 33 4.03 -8.66 15.26
CA ALA A 33 4.31 -7.23 15.13
C ALA A 33 3.38 -6.52 14.11
N ASN A 34 2.68 -7.28 13.25
CA ASN A 34 1.86 -6.76 12.17
C ASN A 34 0.45 -7.35 12.22
N PRO A 35 -0.36 -7.08 13.27
CA PRO A 35 -1.72 -7.61 13.36
C PRO A 35 -2.61 -7.09 12.22
N ALA A 36 -3.67 -7.83 11.91
CA ALA A 36 -4.66 -7.48 10.90
C ALA A 36 -5.58 -6.33 11.36
N VAL A 37 -5.01 -5.13 11.50
CA VAL A 37 -5.76 -3.91 11.80
C VAL A 37 -6.51 -3.49 10.52
N PRO A 38 -7.84 -3.27 10.58
CA PRO A 38 -8.61 -2.83 9.42
C PRO A 38 -8.21 -1.41 9.00
N PHE A 39 -8.53 -1.05 7.76
CA PHE A 39 -8.41 0.32 7.30
C PHE A 39 -9.31 1.25 8.10
N ALA A 40 -8.85 2.47 8.34
CA ALA A 40 -9.70 3.49 8.92
C ALA A 40 -10.69 3.97 7.85
N MET A 41 -11.96 3.66 8.03
CA MET A 41 -13.02 4.18 7.18
C MET A 41 -13.34 5.60 7.66
N ARG A 42 -13.11 6.60 6.81
CA ARG A 42 -13.33 8.02 7.15
C ARG A 42 -14.28 8.67 6.17
N THR A 43 -15.05 9.64 6.65
CA THR A 43 -15.80 10.53 5.77
C THR A 43 -14.86 11.45 4.99
N PHE A 44 -15.21 11.73 3.74
CA PHE A 44 -14.54 12.72 2.90
C PHE A 44 -15.58 13.42 2.03
N SER A 45 -15.58 14.75 2.03
CA SER A 45 -16.50 15.53 1.19
C SER A 45 -15.89 15.81 -0.17
N HIS A 46 -16.62 15.47 -1.24
CA HIS A 46 -16.20 15.73 -2.62
C HIS A 46 -16.09 17.23 -2.94
N ALA A 47 -16.77 18.09 -2.18
CA ALA A 47 -16.60 19.54 -2.27
C ALA A 47 -15.24 20.02 -1.71
N GLY A 48 -14.53 19.19 -0.96
CA GLY A 48 -13.24 19.48 -0.34
C GLY A 48 -12.08 19.65 -1.32
N ILE A 49 -10.87 19.69 -0.77
CA ILE A 49 -9.63 19.79 -1.55
C ILE A 49 -9.24 18.39 -2.01
N LEU A 50 -9.25 18.20 -3.34
CA LEU A 50 -8.90 16.93 -3.99
C LEU A 50 -7.38 16.86 -4.25
N GLN A 51 -6.91 15.72 -4.75
CA GLN A 51 -5.51 15.53 -5.09
C GLN A 51 -5.30 15.48 -6.60
N THR A 52 -4.11 15.86 -7.04
CA THR A 52 -3.62 15.64 -8.40
C THR A 52 -3.17 14.19 -8.58
N GLU A 53 -2.90 13.76 -9.82
CA GLU A 53 -2.31 12.43 -10.08
C GLU A 53 -0.94 12.21 -9.41
N ALA A 54 -0.22 13.28 -9.10
CA ALA A 54 1.04 13.23 -8.36
C ALA A 54 0.83 13.08 -6.83
N GLY A 55 -0.42 13.16 -6.35
CA GLY A 55 -0.78 13.09 -4.93
C GLY A 55 -0.65 14.41 -4.17
N LEU A 56 -0.42 15.53 -4.87
CA LEU A 56 -0.47 16.86 -4.27
C LEU A 56 -1.92 17.31 -4.10
N TYR A 57 -2.27 17.88 -2.95
CA TYR A 57 -3.58 18.50 -2.72
C TYR A 57 -3.71 19.79 -3.54
N GLU A 58 -4.71 19.85 -4.40
CA GLU A 58 -4.95 20.98 -5.30
C GLU A 58 -5.84 22.01 -4.61
N MET A 59 -5.21 22.98 -3.95
CA MET A 59 -5.89 24.06 -3.23
C MET A 59 -6.17 25.23 -4.18
N ASN A 60 -6.84 24.96 -5.30
CA ASN A 60 -7.24 25.99 -6.26
C ASN A 60 -8.45 26.77 -5.72
N LEU A 61 -8.17 27.79 -4.91
CA LEU A 61 -9.21 28.57 -4.23
C LEU A 61 -9.97 29.49 -5.19
N ALA A 62 -9.43 29.80 -6.36
CA ALA A 62 -10.16 30.55 -7.38
C ALA A 62 -11.38 29.77 -7.89
N GLU A 63 -11.24 28.46 -8.08
CA GLU A 63 -12.36 27.58 -8.48
C GLU A 63 -13.31 27.29 -7.32
N LYS A 64 -12.77 27.09 -6.12
CA LYS A 64 -13.59 26.80 -4.93
C LYS A 64 -14.37 28.01 -4.41
N LEU A 65 -13.86 29.22 -4.63
CA LEU A 65 -14.41 30.49 -4.14
C LEU A 65 -14.50 31.51 -5.29
N PRO A 66 -15.36 31.28 -6.29
CA PRO A 66 -15.44 32.12 -7.50
C PRO A 66 -15.83 33.58 -7.21
N ASP A 67 -16.49 33.84 -6.09
CA ASP A 67 -16.90 35.18 -5.66
C ASP A 67 -15.81 35.95 -4.90
N ALA A 68 -14.63 35.35 -4.70
CA ALA A 68 -13.51 35.99 -4.03
C ALA A 68 -12.99 37.20 -4.83
N ARG A 69 -12.82 38.32 -4.14
CA ARG A 69 -12.34 39.58 -4.74
C ARG A 69 -10.83 39.71 -4.58
N ILE A 70 -10.21 40.35 -5.56
CA ILE A 70 -8.77 40.68 -5.52
C ILE A 70 -8.43 41.37 -4.20
N GLY A 71 -7.38 40.88 -3.55
CA GLY A 71 -6.89 41.38 -2.28
C GLY A 71 -7.45 40.69 -1.04
N GLN A 72 -8.53 39.92 -1.16
CA GLN A 72 -9.04 39.08 -0.08
C GLN A 72 -8.12 37.89 0.20
N TYR A 73 -8.31 37.30 1.37
CA TYR A 73 -7.56 36.15 1.85
C TYR A 73 -8.50 34.97 2.08
N ALA A 74 -7.98 33.76 1.93
CA ALA A 74 -8.62 32.56 2.47
C ALA A 74 -7.55 31.64 3.05
N TYR A 75 -8.00 30.78 3.95
CA TYR A 75 -7.16 29.86 4.70
C TYR A 75 -7.57 28.44 4.41
N VAL A 76 -6.56 27.56 4.28
CA VAL A 76 -6.72 26.12 4.21
C VAL A 76 -6.09 25.52 5.46
N TYR A 77 -6.81 24.67 6.18
CA TYR A 77 -6.39 24.15 7.48
C TYR A 77 -6.57 22.63 7.56
N GLY A 78 -5.60 21.95 8.18
CA GLY A 78 -5.58 20.49 8.27
C GLY A 78 -4.69 19.96 9.40
N LEU A 79 -4.96 18.73 9.82
CA LEU A 79 -4.19 18.01 10.84
C LEU A 79 -3.48 16.80 10.24
N VAL A 80 -2.23 16.59 10.65
CA VAL A 80 -1.43 15.41 10.29
C VAL A 80 -0.93 14.74 11.57
N TRP A 81 -1.23 13.45 11.74
CA TRP A 81 -0.68 12.66 12.84
C TRP A 81 0.74 12.16 12.50
N SER A 82 1.59 12.09 13.51
CA SER A 82 2.90 11.44 13.41
C SER A 82 3.13 10.54 14.61
N ASP A 83 3.45 9.26 14.36
CA ASP A 83 3.71 8.30 15.45
C ASP A 83 4.96 8.64 16.28
N ASP A 84 5.94 9.29 15.63
CA ASP A 84 7.19 9.76 16.21
C ASP A 84 7.66 11.04 15.50
N GLU A 85 8.77 11.62 15.95
CA GLU A 85 9.40 12.75 15.25
C GLU A 85 9.92 12.32 13.88
N ARG A 86 9.50 13.00 12.81
CA ARG A 86 9.90 12.64 11.44
C ARG A 86 9.93 13.85 10.52
N SER A 87 10.71 13.74 9.45
CA SER A 87 10.77 14.74 8.39
C SER A 87 10.19 14.21 7.08
N ILE A 88 9.30 14.98 6.46
CA ILE A 88 8.78 14.74 5.10
C ILE A 88 9.09 15.96 4.24
N ASP A 89 9.73 15.74 3.10
CA ASP A 89 9.87 16.79 2.09
C ASP A 89 8.52 16.99 1.41
N SER A 90 8.06 18.24 1.39
CA SER A 90 6.81 18.65 0.75
C SER A 90 7.06 19.54 -0.45
N ILE A 91 6.18 19.50 -1.44
CA ILE A 91 6.17 20.37 -2.61
C ILE A 91 5.08 21.43 -2.41
N VAL A 92 5.43 22.69 -2.70
CA VAL A 92 4.49 23.80 -2.84
C VAL A 92 4.58 24.36 -4.26
N GLU A 93 3.46 24.44 -4.96
CA GLU A 93 3.34 25.08 -6.27
C GLU A 93 2.34 26.24 -6.18
N PRO A 94 2.81 27.48 -5.92
CA PRO A 94 1.93 28.63 -5.72
C PRO A 94 1.18 29.03 -7.00
N PHE A 95 -0.13 29.30 -6.90
CA PHE A 95 -0.89 30.00 -7.94
C PHE A 95 -0.88 31.52 -7.73
N GLY A 96 -0.50 31.96 -6.54
CA GLY A 96 -0.39 33.36 -6.13
C GLY A 96 0.34 33.46 -4.79
N PRO A 97 0.26 34.60 -4.09
CA PRO A 97 0.92 34.77 -2.81
C PRO A 97 0.38 33.80 -1.76
N VAL A 98 1.26 32.97 -1.20
CA VAL A 98 0.92 31.99 -0.15
C VAL A 98 1.92 32.03 1.01
N LYS A 99 1.44 31.70 2.20
CA LYS A 99 2.26 31.44 3.39
C LYS A 99 1.84 30.11 4.00
N LEU A 100 2.81 29.29 4.38
CA LEU A 100 2.61 27.98 5.01
C LEU A 100 3.11 28.02 6.45
N PHE A 101 2.27 27.51 7.34
CA PHE A 101 2.53 27.39 8.77
C PHE A 101 2.47 25.92 9.19
N LEU A 102 3.41 25.52 10.05
CA LEU A 102 3.43 24.23 10.72
C LEU A 102 3.48 24.48 12.22
N ASN A 103 2.47 24.02 12.96
CA ASN A 103 2.35 24.24 14.40
C ASN A 103 2.56 25.72 14.77
N GLU A 104 1.75 26.59 14.14
CA GLU A 104 1.74 28.05 14.35
C GLU A 104 3.02 28.79 13.92
N GLU A 105 4.06 28.09 13.45
CA GLU A 105 5.31 28.67 12.95
C GLU A 105 5.29 28.80 11.42
N MET A 106 5.59 29.99 10.88
CA MET A 106 5.71 30.19 9.44
C MET A 106 6.99 29.55 8.92
N ILE A 107 6.85 28.49 8.12
CA ILE A 107 7.99 27.75 7.55
C ILE A 107 8.26 28.10 6.09
N TYR A 108 7.28 28.70 5.40
CA TYR A 108 7.42 29.11 4.01
C TYR A 108 6.54 30.31 3.65
N ARG A 109 7.05 31.12 2.73
CA ARG A 109 6.35 32.22 2.08
C ARG A 109 6.80 32.27 0.62
N SER A 110 5.85 32.38 -0.30
CA SER A 110 6.14 32.53 -1.72
C SER A 110 6.98 33.79 -1.99
N SER A 111 7.93 33.64 -2.90
CA SER A 111 8.66 34.75 -3.48
C SER A 111 7.96 35.31 -4.71
N VAL A 112 8.28 36.56 -5.07
CA VAL A 112 7.77 37.19 -6.30
C VAL A 112 8.11 36.38 -7.55
N VAL A 113 9.24 35.66 -7.57
CA VAL A 113 9.64 34.84 -8.73
C VAL A 113 8.76 33.60 -8.85
N GLU A 114 8.42 32.98 -7.74
CA GLU A 114 7.53 31.81 -7.70
C GLU A 114 6.10 32.19 -8.11
N GLU A 115 5.63 33.34 -7.63
CA GLU A 115 4.31 33.89 -7.97
C GLU A 115 4.15 34.22 -9.48
N LEU A 116 5.25 34.56 -10.17
CA LEU A 116 5.23 34.99 -11.57
C LEU A 116 5.51 33.86 -12.56
N LYS A 117 6.05 32.72 -12.12
CA LYS A 117 6.44 31.62 -13.00
C LYS A 117 5.41 30.49 -12.90
N PRO A 118 4.61 30.26 -13.96
CA PRO A 118 3.79 29.06 -14.05
C PRO A 118 4.70 27.83 -13.88
N LYS A 119 4.35 26.93 -12.95
CA LYS A 119 5.13 25.73 -12.56
C LYS A 119 6.35 25.97 -11.68
N ALA A 120 6.46 27.12 -11.00
CA ALA A 120 7.43 27.24 -9.92
C ALA A 120 7.07 26.25 -8.80
N GLN A 121 8.07 25.51 -8.33
CA GLN A 121 7.94 24.59 -7.21
C GLN A 121 8.99 24.92 -6.14
N ALA A 122 8.59 24.82 -4.88
CA ALA A 122 9.49 24.89 -3.74
C ALA A 122 9.41 23.58 -2.96
N VAL A 123 10.57 23.05 -2.54
CA VAL A 123 10.65 21.86 -1.67
C VAL A 123 10.86 22.34 -0.23
N ILE A 124 9.90 22.04 0.65
CA ILE A 124 9.88 22.52 2.03
C ILE A 124 9.90 21.30 2.97
N PRO A 125 10.92 21.16 3.85
CA PRO A 125 10.95 20.08 4.82
C PRO A 125 9.93 20.32 5.93
N LEU A 126 8.97 19.41 6.09
CA LEU A 126 8.03 19.39 7.20
C LEU A 126 8.62 18.56 8.34
N LEU A 127 8.87 19.21 9.48
CA LEU A 127 9.40 18.56 10.69
C LEU A 127 8.25 18.26 11.65
N PHE A 128 7.68 17.07 11.54
CA PHE A 128 6.58 16.64 12.39
C PHE A 128 7.08 16.20 13.76
N ARG A 129 6.35 16.63 14.79
CA ARG A 129 6.50 16.15 16.17
C ARG A 129 5.59 14.94 16.37
N LYS A 130 5.89 14.10 17.36
CA LYS A 130 4.98 13.04 17.78
C LYS A 130 3.61 13.62 18.16
N GLY A 131 2.54 13.01 17.65
CA GLY A 131 1.16 13.44 17.84
C GLY A 131 0.60 14.27 16.68
N TRP A 132 -0.38 15.11 16.99
CA TRP A 132 -1.04 15.97 16.01
C TRP A 132 -0.16 17.17 15.64
N ASN A 133 -0.01 17.37 14.33
CA ASN A 133 0.65 18.53 13.74
C ASN A 133 -0.35 19.33 12.92
N ARG A 134 -0.32 20.65 13.05
CA ARG A 134 -1.25 21.57 12.40
C ARG A 134 -0.59 22.18 11.16
N LEU A 135 -1.25 22.07 10.03
CA LEU A 135 -0.83 22.70 8.79
C LEU A 135 -1.86 23.75 8.39
N LEU A 136 -1.41 24.97 8.18
CA LEU A 136 -2.25 26.07 7.72
C LEU A 136 -1.60 26.78 6.54
N ILE A 137 -2.38 27.04 5.50
CA ILE A 137 -1.96 27.84 4.35
C ILE A 137 -2.85 29.08 4.29
N GLU A 138 -2.23 30.26 4.33
CA GLU A 138 -2.88 31.53 3.97
C GLU A 138 -2.60 31.78 2.49
N ALA A 139 -3.65 32.03 1.71
CA ALA A 139 -3.55 32.44 0.33
C ALA A 139 -4.20 33.82 0.13
N ARG A 140 -3.63 34.62 -0.76
CA ARG A 140 -4.19 35.92 -1.16
C ARG A 140 -4.72 35.84 -2.58
N CYS A 141 -5.96 36.27 -2.78
CA CYS A 141 -6.57 36.36 -4.12
C CYS A 141 -5.91 37.48 -4.93
N THR A 142 -5.39 37.15 -6.10
CA THR A 142 -4.77 38.08 -7.03
C THR A 142 -5.31 37.86 -8.45
N VAL A 143 -4.94 38.76 -9.37
CA VAL A 143 -5.25 38.58 -10.80
C VAL A 143 -4.53 37.36 -11.39
N ALA A 144 -3.36 36.98 -10.84
CA ALA A 144 -2.57 35.86 -11.34
C ALA A 144 -3.12 34.51 -10.87
N GLY A 145 -3.69 34.44 -9.67
CA GLY A 145 -4.26 33.22 -9.12
C GLY A 145 -4.54 33.33 -7.62
N PHE A 146 -5.05 32.22 -7.06
CA PHE A 146 -5.48 32.13 -5.67
C PHE A 146 -5.32 30.68 -5.15
N GLY A 147 -4.39 30.48 -4.21
CA GLY A 147 -4.09 29.16 -3.63
C GLY A 147 -2.79 28.53 -4.16
N CYS A 148 -2.68 27.20 -4.09
CA CYS A 148 -1.49 26.44 -4.50
C CYS A 148 -1.78 24.93 -4.64
N CYS A 149 -0.86 24.17 -5.26
CA CYS A 149 -0.74 22.73 -4.98
C CYS A 149 0.19 22.51 -3.79
N PHE A 150 -0.16 21.56 -2.90
CA PHE A 150 0.63 21.24 -1.71
C PHE A 150 0.58 19.75 -1.37
N GLY A 151 1.72 19.11 -1.11
CA GLY A 151 1.74 17.69 -0.74
C GLY A 151 3.14 17.13 -0.52
N ALA A 152 3.26 15.83 -0.25
CA ALA A 152 4.57 15.17 -0.13
C ALA A 152 5.23 15.00 -1.50
N ASP A 153 6.57 15.08 -1.55
CA ASP A 153 7.36 14.97 -2.80
C ASP A 153 7.24 13.61 -3.51
N GLU A 154 6.93 12.55 -2.76
CA GLU A 154 6.72 11.21 -3.26
C GLU A 154 5.51 10.57 -2.59
N ALA A 155 4.31 11.13 -2.83
CA ALA A 155 3.07 10.78 -2.12
C ALA A 155 2.74 9.28 -2.08
N LYS A 156 3.17 8.50 -3.09
CA LYS A 156 3.00 7.03 -3.15
C LYS A 156 3.74 6.27 -2.02
N VAL A 157 4.79 6.85 -1.45
CA VAL A 157 5.60 6.27 -0.35
C VAL A 157 5.60 7.14 0.90
N ARG A 158 5.59 8.46 0.76
CA ARG A 158 5.50 9.43 1.86
C ARG A 158 4.04 9.86 2.04
N ILE A 159 3.23 8.94 2.56
CA ILE A 159 1.81 9.22 2.78
C ILE A 159 1.66 10.34 3.81
N MET A 160 1.06 11.45 3.38
CA MET A 160 0.66 12.55 4.24
C MET A 160 -0.88 12.59 4.29
N GLN A 161 -1.43 11.77 5.18
CA GLN A 161 -2.86 11.74 5.48
C GLN A 161 -3.24 13.00 6.23
N VAL A 162 -4.12 13.82 5.64
CA VAL A 162 -4.63 15.04 6.27
C VAL A 162 -6.06 14.80 6.75
N LEU A 163 -6.33 15.19 7.99
CA LEU A 163 -7.65 15.16 8.59
C LEU A 163 -8.20 16.56 8.81
N ALA A 164 -9.53 16.63 8.82
CA ALA A 164 -10.23 17.88 9.08
C ALA A 164 -9.89 18.36 10.50
N PRO A 165 -9.54 19.65 10.66
CA PRO A 165 -9.40 20.26 11.97
C PRO A 165 -10.77 20.54 12.58
N PHE A 166 -10.79 20.90 13.86
CA PHE A 166 -11.96 21.16 14.71
C PHE A 166 -12.64 19.91 15.29
N ALA A 167 -13.19 20.05 16.50
CA ALA A 167 -13.86 18.96 17.21
C ALA A 167 -15.14 18.50 16.49
N GLU A 168 -15.86 19.42 15.85
CA GLU A 168 -17.10 19.13 15.12
C GLU A 168 -16.89 18.27 13.86
N ARG A 169 -15.64 18.11 13.42
CA ARG A 169 -15.24 17.34 12.23
C ARG A 169 -14.32 16.17 12.58
N GLU A 170 -14.15 15.89 13.87
CA GLU A 170 -13.17 14.92 14.37
C GLU A 170 -13.29 13.59 13.63
N GLY A 171 -12.15 13.15 13.08
CA GLY A 171 -12.07 11.89 12.35
C GLY A 171 -12.41 11.95 10.85
N SER A 172 -12.95 13.06 10.35
CA SER A 172 -13.16 13.25 8.91
C SER A 172 -11.82 13.46 8.19
N ALA A 173 -11.67 12.90 7.00
CA ALA A 173 -10.50 13.11 6.15
C ALA A 173 -10.61 14.38 5.30
N GLY A 174 -9.46 14.94 4.92
CA GLY A 174 -9.37 16.09 4.02
C GLY A 174 -9.10 17.41 4.73
N TRP A 175 -8.86 18.44 3.92
CA TRP A 175 -8.66 19.82 4.37
C TRP A 175 -9.98 20.56 4.49
N VAL A 176 -10.04 21.51 5.42
CA VAL A 176 -11.07 22.56 5.41
C VAL A 176 -10.51 23.84 4.83
N TYR A 177 -11.36 24.67 4.23
CA TYR A 177 -11.01 25.98 3.73
C TYR A 177 -12.07 27.02 4.13
N SER A 178 -11.64 28.25 4.37
CA SER A 178 -12.54 29.33 4.81
C SER A 178 -13.13 30.09 3.62
N GLU A 179 -14.27 30.72 3.85
CA GLU A 179 -14.77 31.78 2.97
C GLU A 179 -13.79 32.97 2.91
N PRO A 180 -13.81 33.80 1.84
CA PRO A 180 -12.88 34.93 1.71
C PRO A 180 -13.06 35.97 2.81
N VAL A 181 -11.97 36.38 3.45
CA VAL A 181 -11.92 37.46 4.43
C VAL A 181 -11.17 38.68 3.90
N LEU A 182 -11.44 39.85 4.49
CA LEU A 182 -10.86 41.12 4.04
C LEU A 182 -9.42 41.36 4.52
N GLU A 183 -9.06 40.86 5.70
CA GLU A 183 -7.76 41.10 6.33
C GLU A 183 -6.99 39.80 6.59
N SER A 184 -5.67 39.90 6.54
CA SER A 184 -4.75 38.82 6.90
C SER A 184 -4.81 38.58 8.40
N LEU A 185 -4.88 37.31 8.80
CA LEU A 185 -4.87 36.89 10.21
C LEU A 185 -3.46 36.72 10.75
N VAL A 186 -2.47 36.74 9.86
CA VAL A 186 -1.07 36.85 10.27
C VAL A 186 -0.85 38.22 10.88
N GLN A 187 -0.50 38.23 12.16
CA GLN A 187 -0.21 39.43 12.94
C GLN A 187 1.07 40.12 12.42
N LYS A 188 1.28 41.36 12.85
CA LYS A 188 2.44 42.16 12.41
C LYS A 188 3.80 41.56 12.80
N ASP A 189 3.84 40.76 13.84
CA ASP A 189 5.04 40.02 14.29
C ASP A 189 5.23 38.68 13.55
N GLY A 190 4.34 38.34 12.62
CA GLY A 190 4.37 37.10 11.85
C GLY A 190 3.68 35.92 12.52
N SER A 191 3.17 36.08 13.75
CA SER A 191 2.39 35.05 14.44
C SER A 191 0.99 34.93 13.85
N ILE A 192 0.32 33.81 14.11
CA ILE A 192 -1.04 33.57 13.69
C ILE A 192 -1.94 33.22 14.87
N MET A 193 -3.25 33.49 14.73
CA MET A 193 -4.26 33.12 15.73
C MET A 193 -4.23 31.61 16.00
N ASP A 194 -4.48 31.21 17.24
CA ASP A 194 -4.59 29.80 17.63
C ASP A 194 -5.87 29.18 17.05
N PHE A 195 -5.70 28.13 16.25
CA PHE A 195 -6.77 27.37 15.62
C PHE A 195 -7.06 26.04 16.33
N SER A 196 -6.66 25.90 17.60
CA SER A 196 -6.86 24.69 18.39
C SER A 196 -8.29 24.52 18.96
N GLY A 197 -9.19 25.48 18.69
CA GLY A 197 -10.56 25.52 19.21
C GLY A 197 -11.60 24.76 18.38
N THR A 198 -12.87 25.05 18.67
CA THR A 198 -14.06 24.56 17.96
C THR A 198 -14.36 25.42 16.73
N GLU A 199 -15.00 24.85 15.71
CA GLU A 199 -15.46 25.61 14.54
C GLU A 199 -16.42 26.74 14.98
N ALA A 200 -17.31 26.49 15.94
CA ALA A 200 -18.20 27.51 16.51
C ALA A 200 -17.48 28.63 17.29
N GLY A 201 -16.21 28.41 17.66
CA GLY A 201 -15.37 29.40 18.34
C GLY A 201 -14.64 30.32 17.36
N ASP A 202 -14.78 30.05 16.06
CA ASP A 202 -14.21 30.82 14.97
C ASP A 202 -15.33 31.60 14.26
N GLU A 203 -15.13 32.90 14.03
CA GLU A 203 -16.14 33.75 13.37
C GLU A 203 -16.29 33.47 11.86
N ARG A 204 -15.43 32.60 11.29
CA ARG A 204 -15.42 32.26 9.87
C ARG A 204 -16.27 31.03 9.57
N SER A 205 -16.92 31.05 8.40
CA SER A 205 -17.53 29.86 7.80
C SER A 205 -16.45 28.96 7.21
N TRP A 206 -16.40 27.69 7.63
CA TRP A 206 -15.50 26.69 7.06
C TRP A 206 -16.24 25.72 6.13
N LEU A 207 -15.61 25.47 4.99
CA LEU A 207 -16.07 24.55 3.95
C LEU A 207 -15.15 23.33 3.90
N PRO A 208 -15.64 22.17 3.44
CA PRO A 208 -17.02 21.89 3.00
C PRO A 208 -18.08 21.94 4.12
N ARG A 209 -19.36 22.13 3.78
CA ARG A 209 -20.46 22.10 4.76
C ARG A 209 -20.68 20.67 5.27
N MET A 210 -20.84 20.52 6.59
CA MET A 210 -21.01 19.21 7.25
C MET A 210 -22.48 18.78 7.37
N ARG A 211 -23.40 19.74 7.37
CA ARG A 211 -24.81 19.50 7.71
C ARG A 211 -25.72 19.96 6.58
N TRP A 212 -26.83 19.24 6.46
CA TRP A 212 -27.93 19.62 5.60
C TRP A 212 -28.63 20.87 6.12
N GLU A 213 -29.15 21.67 5.19
CA GLU A 213 -30.04 22.77 5.52
C GLU A 213 -31.39 22.24 6.01
N ALA A 214 -32.14 23.06 6.77
CA ALA A 214 -33.43 22.64 7.35
C ALA A 214 -34.42 22.13 6.29
N GLU A 215 -34.47 22.78 5.12
CA GLU A 215 -35.34 22.36 4.00
C GLU A 215 -34.96 20.99 3.44
N GLN A 216 -33.67 20.64 3.45
CA GLN A 216 -33.17 19.36 2.94
C GLN A 216 -33.45 18.22 3.91
N LEU A 217 -33.48 18.50 5.23
CA LEU A 217 -33.81 17.50 6.24
C LEU A 217 -35.26 16.97 6.12
N GLU A 218 -36.16 17.73 5.50
CA GLU A 218 -37.53 17.30 5.20
C GLU A 218 -37.61 16.30 4.03
N MET A 219 -36.55 16.22 3.21
CA MET A 219 -36.48 15.26 2.09
C MET A 219 -36.23 13.84 2.61
N SER A 220 -36.60 12.85 1.79
CA SER A 220 -36.23 11.45 2.07
C SER A 220 -34.72 11.23 1.93
N ASN A 221 -34.16 10.21 2.58
CA ASN A 221 -32.72 9.96 2.61
C ASN A 221 -32.07 9.90 1.21
N CYS A 222 -32.59 9.08 0.29
CA CYS A 222 -32.02 8.96 -1.05
C CYS A 222 -32.16 10.25 -1.85
N GLU A 223 -33.30 10.94 -1.75
CA GLU A 223 -33.52 12.21 -2.43
C GLU A 223 -32.59 13.33 -1.92
N ARG A 224 -32.33 13.35 -0.60
CA ARG A 224 -31.41 14.29 0.02
C ARG A 224 -29.95 14.03 -0.39
N ILE A 225 -29.51 12.77 -0.38
CA ILE A 225 -28.11 12.40 -0.63
C ILE A 225 -27.79 12.44 -2.14
N PHE A 226 -28.70 11.97 -2.98
CA PHE A 226 -28.45 11.73 -4.41
C PHE A 226 -29.26 12.64 -5.34
N GLY A 227 -30.18 13.46 -4.81
CA GLY A 227 -31.12 14.25 -5.60
C GLY A 227 -32.28 13.42 -6.13
N THR A 228 -33.12 14.03 -6.98
CA THR A 228 -34.19 13.31 -7.69
C THR A 228 -33.65 12.77 -9.01
N PRO A 229 -33.68 11.45 -9.26
CA PRO A 229 -33.17 10.88 -10.50
C PRO A 229 -34.12 11.20 -11.66
N SER A 230 -33.56 11.45 -12.84
CA SER A 230 -34.34 11.70 -14.06
C SER A 230 -34.92 10.44 -14.69
N CYS A 231 -34.45 9.26 -14.28
CA CYS A 231 -34.89 7.94 -14.73
C CYS A 231 -35.18 7.01 -13.53
N ARG A 232 -35.68 5.80 -13.82
CA ARG A 232 -35.87 4.76 -12.79
C ARG A 232 -34.49 4.33 -12.29
N SER A 233 -34.23 4.52 -11.01
CA SER A 233 -32.92 4.24 -10.38
C SER A 233 -33.10 3.50 -9.06
N ALA A 234 -32.13 2.66 -8.72
CA ALA A 234 -32.06 1.98 -7.44
C ALA A 234 -31.13 2.69 -6.45
N ALA A 235 -31.33 2.40 -5.17
CA ALA A 235 -30.39 2.73 -4.12
C ALA A 235 -30.35 1.62 -3.06
N TYR A 236 -29.19 1.43 -2.44
CA TYR A 236 -29.02 0.62 -1.25
C TYR A 236 -28.87 1.49 0.00
N GLY A 237 -29.40 1.00 1.12
CA GLY A 237 -29.10 1.47 2.47
C GLY A 237 -28.65 0.29 3.34
N TRP A 238 -27.50 0.40 3.98
CA TRP A 238 -26.89 -0.66 4.79
C TRP A 238 -26.64 -0.18 6.22
N THR A 239 -27.10 -0.95 7.18
CA THR A 239 -26.93 -0.70 8.63
C THR A 239 -26.71 -2.03 9.36
N SER A 240 -26.33 -1.94 10.63
CA SER A 240 -26.41 -3.04 11.59
C SER A 240 -27.41 -2.72 12.70
N LEU A 241 -27.96 -3.76 13.32
CA LEU A 241 -28.67 -3.71 14.60
C LEU A 241 -28.09 -4.78 15.53
N CYS A 242 -28.03 -4.49 16.84
CA CYS A 242 -27.44 -5.41 17.81
C CYS A 242 -28.49 -5.89 18.81
N LEU A 243 -28.65 -7.21 18.92
CA LEU A 243 -29.46 -7.84 19.95
C LEU A 243 -28.60 -8.24 21.17
N PRO A 244 -28.96 -7.82 22.39
CA PRO A 244 -28.13 -8.05 23.57
C PRO A 244 -28.04 -9.52 24.01
N ALA A 245 -29.11 -10.31 23.85
CA ALA A 245 -29.12 -11.73 24.19
C ALA A 245 -30.30 -12.47 23.56
N GLY A 246 -30.04 -13.70 23.11
CA GLY A 246 -31.04 -14.59 22.53
C GLY A 246 -31.50 -14.16 21.14
N ASP A 247 -32.01 -15.13 20.38
CA ASP A 247 -32.74 -14.83 19.16
C ASP A 247 -34.08 -14.21 19.55
N ALA A 248 -34.51 -13.18 18.84
CA ALA A 248 -35.72 -12.44 19.15
C ALA A 248 -36.52 -12.10 17.89
N GLU A 249 -37.84 -12.09 18.03
CA GLU A 249 -38.72 -11.49 17.05
C GLU A 249 -38.63 -9.97 17.17
N ILE A 250 -38.32 -9.33 16.05
CA ILE A 250 -38.25 -7.89 15.91
C ILE A 250 -39.37 -7.40 14.99
N LEU A 251 -39.90 -6.23 15.32
CA LEU A 251 -40.82 -5.50 14.48
C LEU A 251 -40.06 -4.38 13.76
N LEU A 252 -40.06 -4.44 12.43
CA LEU A 252 -39.51 -3.42 11.56
C LEU A 252 -40.67 -2.58 11.01
N GLU A 253 -40.69 -1.30 11.36
CA GLU A 253 -41.76 -0.37 10.98
C GLU A 253 -41.19 0.85 10.28
N GLY A 254 -41.91 1.34 9.26
CA GLY A 254 -41.37 2.41 8.44
C GLY A 254 -42.26 2.86 7.31
N SER A 255 -41.66 3.61 6.39
CA SER A 255 -42.31 4.00 5.14
C SER A 255 -41.31 3.98 3.98
N THR A 256 -41.81 3.73 2.78
CA THR A 256 -41.01 3.73 1.54
C THR A 256 -41.63 4.67 0.50
N ARG A 257 -40.80 5.20 -0.39
CA ARG A 257 -41.23 6.08 -1.49
C ARG A 257 -41.33 5.36 -2.84
N GLY A 258 -40.99 4.08 -2.90
CA GLY A 258 -41.09 3.25 -4.09
C GLY A 258 -41.04 1.76 -3.73
N SER A 259 -40.83 0.90 -4.73
CA SER A 259 -40.66 -0.53 -4.47
C SER A 259 -39.40 -0.76 -3.65
N THR A 260 -39.52 -1.55 -2.59
CA THR A 260 -38.44 -1.76 -1.62
C THR A 260 -38.38 -3.21 -1.18
N GLN A 261 -37.16 -3.72 -1.09
CA GLN A 261 -36.85 -5.01 -0.49
C GLN A 261 -35.99 -4.80 0.74
N ILE A 262 -36.21 -5.62 1.77
CA ILE A 262 -35.48 -5.55 3.04
C ILE A 262 -34.92 -6.94 3.33
N TRP A 263 -33.61 -7.00 3.61
CA TRP A 263 -32.91 -8.22 4.00
C TRP A 263 -32.32 -8.08 5.38
N LEU A 264 -32.36 -9.17 6.14
CA LEU A 264 -31.75 -9.32 7.45
C LEU A 264 -30.80 -10.53 7.39
N ASP A 265 -29.52 -10.32 7.64
CA ASP A 265 -28.45 -11.32 7.52
C ASP A 265 -28.50 -12.09 6.20
N GLY A 266 -28.70 -11.36 5.09
CA GLY A 266 -28.81 -11.90 3.74
C GLY A 266 -30.15 -12.57 3.40
N HIS A 267 -31.08 -12.71 4.35
CA HIS A 267 -32.40 -13.30 4.11
C HIS A 267 -33.44 -12.23 3.80
N LEU A 268 -34.20 -12.40 2.73
CA LEU A 268 -35.28 -11.47 2.35
C LEU A 268 -36.43 -11.57 3.36
N VAL A 269 -36.68 -10.49 4.11
CA VAL A 269 -37.74 -10.43 5.14
C VAL A 269 -38.97 -9.64 4.67
N ALA A 270 -38.81 -8.74 3.69
CA ALA A 270 -39.94 -8.06 3.07
C ALA A 270 -39.70 -7.65 1.62
N SER A 271 -40.78 -7.65 0.84
CA SER A 271 -40.83 -7.13 -0.53
C SER A 271 -42.09 -6.29 -0.69
N LEU A 272 -41.91 -4.97 -0.78
CA LEU A 272 -42.95 -3.96 -0.90
C LEU A 272 -43.03 -3.48 -2.34
N ALA A 273 -44.19 -3.62 -2.98
CA ALA A 273 -44.36 -3.30 -4.40
C ALA A 273 -44.58 -1.79 -4.66
N GLU A 274 -45.17 -1.08 -3.70
CA GLU A 274 -45.58 0.33 -3.85
C GLU A 274 -45.12 1.16 -2.64
N ALA A 275 -45.13 2.48 -2.81
CA ALA A 275 -44.85 3.43 -1.74
C ALA A 275 -45.93 3.36 -0.64
N GLY A 276 -45.52 3.43 0.64
CA GLY A 276 -46.45 3.39 1.74
C GLY A 276 -45.79 3.10 3.08
N ALA A 277 -46.62 3.10 4.14
CA ALA A 277 -46.20 2.64 5.46
C ALA A 277 -46.24 1.11 5.54
N PHE A 278 -45.34 0.52 6.32
CA PHE A 278 -45.28 -0.93 6.54
C PHE A 278 -44.93 -1.27 7.99
N SER A 279 -45.26 -2.49 8.37
CA SER A 279 -44.91 -3.11 9.64
C SER A 279 -44.70 -4.61 9.38
N ILE A 280 -43.48 -5.10 9.58
CA ILE A 280 -43.08 -6.48 9.27
C ILE A 280 -42.41 -7.12 10.49
N LYS A 281 -42.67 -8.41 10.70
CA LYS A 281 -41.98 -9.20 11.72
C LYS A 281 -40.82 -9.95 11.07
N ALA A 282 -39.69 -10.00 11.77
CA ALA A 282 -38.52 -10.77 11.37
C ALA A 282 -37.85 -11.36 12.62
N THR A 283 -37.20 -12.50 12.45
CA THR A 283 -36.37 -13.10 13.49
C THR A 283 -34.93 -12.59 13.33
N ALA A 284 -34.36 -12.00 14.36
CA ALA A 284 -32.96 -11.61 14.42
C ALA A 284 -32.20 -12.47 15.44
N SER A 285 -30.94 -12.79 15.14
CA SER A 285 -30.08 -13.60 16.01
C SER A 285 -29.37 -12.75 17.06
N ALA A 286 -28.96 -13.38 18.16
CA ALA A 286 -28.15 -12.70 19.17
C ALA A 286 -26.86 -12.10 18.58
N GLY A 287 -26.52 -10.87 18.95
CA GLY A 287 -25.34 -10.16 18.45
C GLY A 287 -25.66 -9.16 17.33
N SER A 288 -24.67 -8.89 16.47
CA SER A 288 -24.82 -7.95 15.35
C SER A 288 -25.52 -8.64 14.18
N ASN A 289 -26.59 -8.03 13.70
CA ASN A 289 -27.35 -8.46 12.52
C ASN A 289 -27.24 -7.37 11.46
N GLU A 290 -26.95 -7.75 10.22
CA GLU A 290 -26.85 -6.85 9.09
C GLU A 290 -28.22 -6.63 8.46
N LEU A 291 -28.56 -5.37 8.20
CA LEU A 291 -29.80 -5.01 7.56
C LEU A 291 -29.51 -4.21 6.29
N LEU A 292 -30.02 -4.72 5.17
CA LEU A 292 -29.91 -4.11 3.86
C LEU A 292 -31.29 -3.72 3.36
N VAL A 293 -31.41 -2.51 2.83
CA VAL A 293 -32.60 -2.00 2.17
C VAL A 293 -32.25 -1.67 0.73
N HIS A 294 -32.98 -2.23 -0.23
CA HIS A 294 -32.89 -1.89 -1.65
C HIS A 294 -34.17 -1.19 -2.04
N THR A 295 -34.09 0.02 -2.59
CA THR A 295 -35.27 0.80 -2.96
C THR A 295 -35.13 1.34 -4.37
N ILE A 296 -36.23 1.36 -5.12
CA ILE A 296 -36.29 1.83 -6.49
C ILE A 296 -37.14 3.09 -6.56
N SER A 297 -36.69 4.08 -7.33
CA SER A 297 -37.40 5.35 -7.51
C SER A 297 -38.78 5.19 -8.15
N SER A 298 -39.71 6.04 -7.72
CA SER A 298 -41.07 6.11 -8.25
C SER A 298 -41.50 7.56 -8.48
N THR A 299 -42.70 7.75 -9.02
CA THR A 299 -43.32 9.08 -9.15
C THR A 299 -43.57 9.78 -7.81
N ALA A 300 -43.57 9.04 -6.70
CA ALA A 300 -43.72 9.58 -5.34
C ALA A 300 -42.37 9.94 -4.68
N GLY A 301 -41.26 9.86 -5.43
CA GLY A 301 -39.90 10.03 -4.93
C GLY A 301 -39.20 8.68 -4.72
N TRP A 302 -38.14 8.67 -3.91
CA TRP A 302 -37.35 7.47 -3.66
C TRP A 302 -36.61 7.57 -2.32
N GLY A 303 -36.40 6.43 -1.65
CA GLY A 303 -35.88 6.40 -0.28
C GLY A 303 -36.87 5.79 0.70
N PHE A 304 -36.47 5.76 1.97
CA PHE A 304 -37.20 5.07 3.03
C PHE A 304 -36.95 5.69 4.40
N ALA A 305 -37.83 5.37 5.34
CA ALA A 305 -37.63 5.55 6.77
C ALA A 305 -37.89 4.20 7.44
N LEU A 306 -37.06 3.82 8.40
CA LEU A 306 -37.17 2.56 9.10
C LEU A 306 -36.83 2.74 10.58
N SER A 307 -37.55 2.01 11.43
CA SER A 307 -37.30 1.82 12.84
C SER A 307 -37.39 0.33 13.17
N ALA A 308 -36.68 -0.10 14.20
CA ALA A 308 -36.72 -1.46 14.71
C ALA A 308 -37.07 -1.44 16.20
N GLN A 309 -37.84 -2.43 16.65
CA GLN A 309 -38.11 -2.68 18.06
C GLN A 309 -38.27 -4.17 18.33
N LEU A 310 -38.09 -4.59 19.58
CA LEU A 310 -38.46 -5.94 20.01
C LEU A 310 -39.97 -6.11 19.95
N GLU A 311 -40.45 -7.30 19.58
CA GLU A 311 -41.90 -7.59 19.57
C GLU A 311 -42.51 -7.44 20.98
N GLU A 312 -41.76 -7.80 22.01
CA GLU A 312 -42.17 -7.64 23.43
C GLU A 312 -42.09 -6.18 23.92
N GLY A 313 -41.61 -5.26 23.07
CA GLY A 313 -41.47 -3.84 23.35
C GLY A 313 -40.03 -3.44 23.67
N GLY A 314 -39.60 -2.30 23.12
CA GLY A 314 -38.28 -1.72 23.34
C GLY A 314 -37.59 -1.36 22.02
N PRO A 315 -37.17 -0.10 21.80
CA PRO A 315 -36.55 0.30 20.54
C PRO A 315 -35.18 -0.36 20.37
N LEU A 316 -34.90 -0.79 19.14
CA LEU A 316 -33.59 -1.25 18.71
C LEU A 316 -32.94 -0.13 17.89
N ASN A 317 -31.79 0.34 18.37
CA ASN A 317 -31.04 1.37 17.67
C ASN A 317 -30.26 0.75 16.53
N PHE A 318 -30.30 1.43 15.38
CA PHE A 318 -29.40 1.16 14.28
C PHE A 318 -28.01 1.72 14.57
N GLN A 319 -27.00 1.06 14.04
CA GLN A 319 -25.59 1.47 14.09
C GLN A 319 -24.96 1.27 12.72
N ALA A 320 -23.93 2.08 12.41
CA ALA A 320 -23.17 1.91 11.18
C ALA A 320 -22.66 0.45 11.08
N PRO A 321 -22.70 -0.17 9.89
CA PRO A 321 -22.34 -1.57 9.71
C PRO A 321 -20.83 -1.82 9.92
N VAL A 322 -20.04 -0.75 9.82
CA VAL A 322 -18.61 -0.72 10.13
C VAL A 322 -18.31 0.54 10.97
N HIS A 323 -17.18 0.56 11.67
CA HIS A 323 -16.74 1.77 12.36
C HIS A 323 -16.33 2.85 11.34
N ILE A 324 -16.94 4.04 11.43
CA ILE A 324 -16.69 5.16 10.53
C ILE A 324 -16.24 6.36 11.36
N HIS A 325 -15.07 6.91 11.04
CA HIS A 325 -14.59 8.15 11.64
C HIS A 325 -15.21 9.36 10.94
N GLY A 326 -15.60 10.37 11.72
CA GLY A 326 -16.23 11.58 11.20
C GLY A 326 -17.70 11.41 10.81
N TYR A 327 -18.38 10.38 11.31
CA TYR A 327 -19.81 10.15 11.09
C TYR A 327 -20.47 9.44 12.28
N ASP A 328 -21.48 10.09 12.87
CA ASP A 328 -22.26 9.54 13.99
C ASP A 328 -23.58 8.88 13.54
N GLY A 329 -23.85 8.86 12.23
CA GLY A 329 -25.07 8.25 11.70
C GLY A 329 -24.98 6.72 11.60
N ALA A 330 -26.14 6.08 11.44
CA ALA A 330 -26.26 4.63 11.48
C ALA A 330 -26.22 3.94 10.10
N TRP A 331 -26.30 4.70 9.01
CA TRP A 331 -26.56 4.13 7.68
C TRP A 331 -25.48 4.53 6.67
N LEU A 332 -25.10 3.57 5.84
CA LEU A 332 -24.40 3.80 4.56
C LEU A 332 -25.39 3.72 3.40
N TYR A 333 -25.19 4.53 2.37
CA TYR A 333 -26.07 4.60 1.21
C TYR A 333 -25.29 4.50 -0.10
N ALA A 334 -25.82 3.82 -1.11
CA ALA A 334 -25.25 3.79 -2.46
C ALA A 334 -26.34 4.06 -3.50
N GLY A 335 -26.12 5.02 -4.40
CA GLY A 335 -27.10 5.48 -5.39
C GLY A 335 -26.61 6.69 -6.21
N PRO A 336 -27.32 7.07 -7.29
CA PRO A 336 -28.31 6.28 -8.05
C PRO A 336 -27.66 5.10 -8.78
N LEU A 337 -28.27 3.92 -8.71
CA LEU A 337 -27.76 2.68 -9.31
C LEU A 337 -28.66 2.19 -10.45
N ASP A 338 -28.11 1.30 -11.27
CA ASP A 338 -28.87 0.48 -12.22
C ASP A 338 -29.90 -0.39 -11.44
N PRO A 339 -31.23 -0.20 -11.64
CA PRO A 339 -32.24 -0.99 -10.95
C PRO A 339 -32.27 -2.46 -11.35
N ASP A 340 -31.64 -2.82 -12.46
CA ASP A 340 -31.59 -4.19 -12.98
C ASP A 340 -30.25 -4.89 -12.63
N GLN A 341 -29.35 -4.19 -11.91
CA GLN A 341 -28.14 -4.79 -11.35
C GLN A 341 -28.48 -5.87 -10.32
N ASN A 342 -28.04 -7.10 -10.58
CA ASN A 342 -28.29 -8.25 -9.72
C ASN A 342 -27.05 -8.60 -8.89
N LEU A 343 -26.91 -7.96 -7.72
CA LEU A 343 -25.91 -8.33 -6.71
C LEU A 343 -26.54 -9.17 -5.60
N LEU A 344 -25.77 -10.12 -5.07
CA LEU A 344 -26.16 -10.82 -3.86
C LEU A 344 -26.07 -9.87 -2.66
N PRO A 345 -27.01 -9.92 -1.70
CA PRO A 345 -26.96 -9.08 -0.51
C PRO A 345 -25.62 -9.18 0.26
N SER A 346 -25.02 -10.37 0.32
CA SER A 346 -23.71 -10.58 0.94
C SER A 346 -22.58 -9.83 0.24
N ASP A 347 -22.66 -9.66 -1.07
CA ASP A 347 -21.65 -8.95 -1.87
C ASP A 347 -21.87 -7.44 -1.77
N VAL A 348 -23.13 -7.01 -1.70
CA VAL A 348 -23.48 -5.60 -1.42
C VAL A 348 -22.90 -5.16 -0.09
N CYS A 349 -23.05 -5.95 0.96
CA CYS A 349 -22.59 -5.65 2.33
C CYS A 349 -21.06 -5.80 2.52
N LEU A 350 -20.27 -5.37 1.54
CA LEU A 350 -18.81 -5.32 1.62
C LEU A 350 -18.31 -3.89 1.42
N THR A 351 -17.29 -3.51 2.18
CA THR A 351 -16.57 -2.23 1.98
C THR A 351 -15.67 -2.26 0.74
N SER A 352 -15.47 -3.39 0.09
CA SER A 352 -14.80 -3.48 -1.21
C SER A 352 -15.74 -3.30 -2.41
N GLN A 353 -17.07 -3.33 -2.20
CA GLN A 353 -18.04 -3.34 -3.28
C GLN A 353 -18.19 -1.97 -3.95
N LEU A 354 -18.03 -1.94 -5.27
CA LEU A 354 -18.42 -0.82 -6.13
C LEU A 354 -19.79 -1.08 -6.77
N PHE A 355 -20.55 -0.04 -7.03
CA PHE A 355 -21.90 -0.14 -7.58
C PHE A 355 -21.98 0.50 -8.95
N ASN A 356 -22.71 -0.10 -9.89
CA ASN A 356 -22.85 0.45 -11.22
C ASN A 356 -23.87 1.59 -11.21
N VAL A 357 -23.50 2.72 -11.80
CA VAL A 357 -24.39 3.87 -11.95
C VAL A 357 -24.93 3.96 -13.36
N ILE A 358 -26.14 4.51 -13.49
CA ILE A 358 -26.78 4.80 -14.77
C ILE A 358 -26.85 6.31 -14.99
N ASN A 359 -26.77 6.74 -16.25
CA ASN A 359 -27.02 8.13 -16.64
C ASN A 359 -28.54 8.41 -16.69
N GLY A 360 -28.89 9.67 -17.00
CA GLY A 360 -30.30 10.09 -17.13
C GLY A 360 -31.09 9.40 -18.26
N GLU A 361 -30.41 8.70 -19.16
CA GLU A 361 -31.00 7.89 -20.25
C GLU A 361 -31.15 6.41 -19.86
N GLY A 362 -30.66 6.02 -18.68
CA GLY A 362 -30.69 4.64 -18.19
C GLY A 362 -29.53 3.77 -18.67
N GLU A 363 -28.50 4.36 -19.27
CA GLU A 363 -27.31 3.63 -19.74
C GLU A 363 -26.22 3.61 -18.67
N LEU A 364 -25.40 2.56 -18.65
CA LEU A 364 -24.27 2.42 -17.73
C LEU A 364 -23.29 3.60 -17.88
N ALA A 365 -23.06 4.32 -16.77
CA ALA A 365 -22.30 5.58 -16.76
C ALA A 365 -21.03 5.53 -15.89
N GLY A 366 -20.74 4.39 -15.27
CA GLY A 366 -19.54 4.18 -14.45
C GLY A 366 -19.87 3.46 -13.15
N SER A 367 -19.09 3.75 -12.10
CA SER A 367 -19.29 3.20 -10.77
C SER A 367 -19.39 4.25 -9.67
N THR A 368 -19.96 3.86 -8.54
CA THR A 368 -20.01 4.65 -7.31
C THR A 368 -19.71 3.79 -6.09
N TYR A 369 -19.61 4.44 -4.94
CA TYR A 369 -19.28 3.82 -3.67
C TYR A 369 -20.17 4.36 -2.55
N TRP A 370 -20.02 3.81 -1.34
CA TRP A 370 -20.77 4.18 -0.15
C TRP A 370 -20.66 5.66 0.20
N SER A 371 -21.83 6.28 0.36
CA SER A 371 -22.05 7.62 0.89
C SER A 371 -22.61 7.56 2.30
N VAL A 372 -22.42 8.64 3.05
CA VAL A 372 -23.11 8.87 4.33
C VAL A 372 -24.22 9.91 4.13
N ASP A 373 -25.15 10.01 5.07
CA ASP A 373 -26.18 11.05 5.04
C ASP A 373 -25.63 12.42 5.46
N ALA A 374 -24.74 12.98 4.62
CA ALA A 374 -24.17 14.31 4.76
C ALA A 374 -23.84 14.93 3.38
N PRO A 375 -23.79 16.27 3.26
CA PRO A 375 -23.62 16.95 1.97
C PRO A 375 -22.36 16.53 1.20
N GLN A 376 -22.57 15.86 0.05
CA GLN A 376 -21.49 15.42 -0.85
C GLN A 376 -20.41 14.57 -0.16
N THR A 377 -20.76 13.86 0.91
CA THR A 377 -19.81 13.12 1.74
C THR A 377 -19.86 11.65 1.44
N ARG A 378 -18.69 11.08 1.14
CA ARG A 378 -18.50 9.67 0.86
C ARG A 378 -17.59 9.02 1.89
N LEU A 379 -17.72 7.70 2.00
CA LEU A 379 -16.81 6.88 2.76
C LEU A 379 -15.53 6.66 1.95
N ARG A 380 -14.36 6.75 2.58
CA ARG A 380 -13.07 6.37 1.98
C ARG A 380 -12.22 5.62 3.02
N PRO A 381 -11.59 4.48 2.66
CA PRO A 381 -10.66 3.77 3.53
C PRO A 381 -9.26 4.41 3.46
N TYR A 382 -8.53 4.43 4.57
CA TYR A 382 -7.17 4.99 4.63
C TYR A 382 -6.20 4.13 5.43
N TYR A 383 -4.92 4.22 5.08
CA TYR A 383 -3.83 3.80 5.95
C TYR A 383 -3.66 4.83 7.08
N GLU A 384 -3.72 4.40 8.34
CA GLU A 384 -3.42 5.31 9.45
C GLU A 384 -1.92 5.65 9.48
N ASN A 385 -1.64 6.90 9.08
CA ASN A 385 -0.40 7.70 9.14
C ASN A 385 0.97 6.98 9.16
N ALA A 386 1.11 5.93 8.39
CA ALA A 386 2.37 5.22 8.26
C ALA A 386 3.20 5.72 7.08
N MET A 387 4.49 5.94 7.31
CA MET A 387 5.44 6.07 6.19
C MET A 387 5.63 4.70 5.53
N LEU A 388 5.38 4.61 4.22
CA LEU A 388 5.89 3.53 3.36
C LEU A 388 7.29 3.92 2.86
N SER A 389 8.15 4.44 3.75
CA SER A 389 9.41 5.02 3.33
C SER A 389 10.45 3.93 3.07
N ASN A 390 11.21 4.10 1.99
CA ASN A 390 12.43 3.36 1.70
C ASN A 390 13.48 3.46 2.83
N LYS A 391 13.42 4.46 3.70
CA LYS A 391 14.35 4.60 4.82
C LYS A 391 13.81 4.00 6.12
N TRP A 392 12.48 3.99 6.31
CA TRP A 392 11.85 3.58 7.57
C TRP A 392 10.34 3.31 7.39
N THR A 393 9.85 2.17 7.86
CA THR A 393 8.56 2.17 8.55
C THR A 393 8.82 2.71 9.96
N THR A 394 8.90 4.04 10.12
CA THR A 394 8.89 4.63 11.47
C THR A 394 7.47 4.51 12.02
N GLY A 395 7.32 3.90 13.19
CA GLY A 395 6.07 3.89 13.96
C GLY A 395 5.55 2.50 14.30
N ASN A 396 4.51 2.47 15.12
CA ASN A 396 3.79 1.25 15.53
C ASN A 396 2.73 0.81 14.49
N ALA A 397 2.79 1.34 13.26
CA ALA A 397 1.81 1.04 12.24
C ALA A 397 2.01 -0.37 11.69
N THR A 398 0.91 -1.14 11.63
CA THR A 398 0.94 -2.48 11.06
C THR A 398 1.26 -2.43 9.56
N ASN A 399 2.06 -3.38 9.09
CA ASN A 399 2.27 -3.59 7.67
C ASN A 399 1.18 -4.42 6.99
N TYR A 400 0.21 -4.94 7.75
CA TYR A 400 -0.85 -5.78 7.22
C TYR A 400 -1.68 -5.05 6.14
N GLY A 401 -2.06 -5.75 5.07
CA GLY A 401 -2.93 -5.21 4.01
C GLY A 401 -2.28 -4.11 3.17
N ARG A 402 -0.95 -4.13 3.03
CA ARG A 402 -0.18 -3.16 2.24
C ARG A 402 0.51 -3.82 1.06
N TRP A 403 0.58 -3.06 -0.03
CA TRP A 403 1.25 -3.43 -1.26
C TRP A 403 2.52 -2.61 -1.47
N ASP A 404 3.67 -3.25 -1.27
CA ASP A 404 5.01 -2.74 -1.64
C ASP A 404 5.98 -3.90 -1.88
N TYR A 405 7.16 -3.63 -2.46
CA TYR A 405 8.09 -4.70 -2.79
C TYR A 405 8.70 -5.43 -1.57
N PRO A 406 9.06 -4.77 -0.45
CA PRO A 406 9.61 -5.48 0.71
C PRO A 406 8.57 -6.40 1.36
N LEU A 407 7.30 -6.01 1.34
CA LEU A 407 6.22 -6.89 1.78
C LEU A 407 5.97 -8.01 0.77
N GLY A 408 6.18 -7.80 -0.53
CA GLY A 408 6.13 -8.88 -1.51
C GLY A 408 7.09 -10.03 -1.18
N VAL A 409 8.37 -9.73 -0.90
CA VAL A 409 9.33 -10.77 -0.50
C VAL A 409 8.98 -11.38 0.87
N THR A 410 8.43 -10.57 1.78
CA THR A 410 8.02 -11.04 3.10
C THR A 410 6.83 -11.99 3.04
N MET A 411 5.80 -11.67 2.25
CA MET A 411 4.67 -12.55 2.01
C MET A 411 5.13 -13.83 1.31
N TYR A 412 6.04 -13.74 0.33
CA TYR A 412 6.62 -14.93 -0.29
C TYR A 412 7.34 -15.81 0.74
N GLY A 413 8.17 -15.22 1.61
CA GLY A 413 8.84 -15.96 2.69
C GLY A 413 7.86 -16.61 3.68
N LEU A 414 6.78 -15.92 4.04
CA LEU A 414 5.74 -16.46 4.91
C LEU A 414 4.97 -17.61 4.25
N LEU A 415 4.57 -17.50 2.98
CA LEU A 415 3.90 -18.57 2.25
C LEU A 415 4.76 -19.85 2.24
N ARG A 416 6.06 -19.70 1.94
CA ARG A 416 7.00 -20.83 1.90
C ARG A 416 7.26 -21.41 3.28
N THR A 417 7.40 -20.57 4.29
CA THR A 417 7.61 -21.01 5.68
C THR A 417 6.38 -21.69 6.25
N ALA A 418 5.18 -21.14 6.01
CA ALA A 418 3.92 -21.74 6.43
C ALA A 418 3.75 -23.14 5.82
N LYS A 419 4.11 -23.31 4.54
CA LYS A 419 4.11 -24.61 3.88
C LYS A 419 5.15 -25.57 4.47
N GLU A 420 6.38 -25.11 4.69
CA GLU A 420 7.48 -25.94 5.23
C GLU A 420 7.24 -26.40 6.68
N LEU A 421 6.58 -25.56 7.48
CA LEU A 421 6.24 -25.84 8.88
C LEU A 421 4.84 -26.44 9.07
N GLU A 422 4.07 -26.60 8.00
CA GLU A 422 2.66 -27.04 8.03
C GLU A 422 1.76 -26.18 8.95
N ARG A 423 2.01 -24.86 8.97
CA ARG A 423 1.32 -23.88 9.85
C ARG A 423 0.17 -23.18 9.13
N LYS A 424 -1.05 -23.68 9.32
CA LYS A 424 -2.28 -23.15 8.71
C LYS A 424 -2.57 -21.70 9.11
N ASP A 425 -2.34 -21.34 10.36
CA ASP A 425 -2.54 -19.98 10.87
C ASP A 425 -1.65 -18.95 10.17
N LEU A 426 -0.39 -19.30 9.87
CA LEU A 426 0.53 -18.45 9.10
C LEU A 426 0.08 -18.34 7.64
N MET A 427 -0.40 -19.44 7.05
CA MET A 427 -0.95 -19.44 5.70
C MET A 427 -2.18 -18.53 5.60
N GLU A 428 -3.13 -18.67 6.52
CA GLU A 428 -4.36 -17.86 6.58
C GLU A 428 -4.05 -16.37 6.74
N TYR A 429 -3.16 -16.00 7.67
CA TYR A 429 -2.71 -14.62 7.83
C TYR A 429 -2.14 -14.06 6.51
N THR A 430 -1.26 -14.82 5.85
CA THR A 430 -0.55 -14.38 4.65
C THR A 430 -1.50 -14.25 3.46
N LEU A 431 -2.41 -15.20 3.27
CA LEU A 431 -3.44 -15.13 2.23
C LEU A 431 -4.40 -13.97 2.47
N SER A 432 -4.78 -13.74 3.72
CA SER A 432 -5.67 -12.65 4.13
C SER A 432 -5.01 -11.27 3.89
N HIS A 433 -3.71 -11.13 4.17
CA HIS A 433 -2.94 -9.92 3.83
C HIS A 433 -3.00 -9.63 2.33
N ILE A 434 -2.72 -10.62 1.49
CA ILE A 434 -2.71 -10.48 0.03
C ILE A 434 -4.11 -10.13 -0.48
N ARG A 435 -5.14 -10.86 -0.02
CA ARG A 435 -6.55 -10.60 -0.39
C ARG A 435 -7.02 -9.21 -0.02
N THR A 436 -6.67 -8.73 1.17
CA THR A 436 -6.99 -7.36 1.60
C THR A 436 -6.50 -6.31 0.60
N CYS A 437 -5.34 -6.53 -0.04
CA CYS A 437 -4.84 -5.62 -1.07
C CYS A 437 -5.61 -5.76 -2.40
N THR A 438 -5.88 -7.00 -2.83
CA THR A 438 -6.50 -7.28 -4.13
C THR A 438 -7.99 -7.02 -4.18
N ASP A 439 -8.72 -7.25 -3.08
CA ASP A 439 -10.18 -7.07 -3.01
C ASP A 439 -10.54 -5.59 -3.11
N LEU A 440 -9.67 -4.71 -2.63
CA LEU A 440 -9.80 -3.25 -2.76
C LEU A 440 -9.14 -2.69 -4.02
N TYR A 441 -8.68 -3.53 -4.95
CA TYR A 441 -8.02 -3.07 -6.16
C TYR A 441 -8.96 -2.25 -7.05
N ASP A 442 -10.16 -2.76 -7.34
CA ASP A 442 -11.13 -2.06 -8.18
C ASP A 442 -11.60 -0.76 -7.50
N TYR A 443 -11.84 -0.80 -6.19
CA TYR A 443 -12.11 0.40 -5.39
C TYR A 443 -10.98 1.44 -5.55
N SER A 444 -9.72 1.02 -5.45
CA SER A 444 -8.58 1.93 -5.50
C SER A 444 -8.39 2.56 -6.89
N MET A 445 -8.69 1.81 -7.95
CA MET A 445 -8.74 2.33 -9.33
C MET A 445 -9.83 3.39 -9.48
N TRP A 446 -11.05 3.12 -8.99
CA TRP A 446 -12.16 4.07 -9.00
C TRP A 446 -11.86 5.30 -8.13
N ASP A 447 -11.28 5.11 -6.94
CA ASP A 447 -10.97 6.19 -5.99
C ASP A 447 -9.92 7.15 -6.57
N LYS A 448 -8.93 6.63 -7.31
CA LYS A 448 -8.02 7.47 -8.10
C LYS A 448 -8.77 8.34 -9.10
N GLU A 449 -9.69 7.77 -9.86
CA GLU A 449 -10.44 8.52 -10.88
C GLU A 449 -11.38 9.55 -10.23
N ALA A 450 -12.02 9.21 -9.11
CA ALA A 450 -12.97 10.06 -8.41
C ALA A 450 -12.33 11.22 -7.64
N TYR A 451 -11.12 11.03 -7.08
CA TYR A 451 -10.47 12.01 -6.19
C TYR A 451 -9.07 12.45 -6.65
N GLY A 452 -8.66 12.00 -7.85
CA GLY A 452 -7.38 12.27 -8.50
C GLY A 452 -6.19 11.45 -7.97
N PHE A 453 -6.26 10.94 -6.74
CA PHE A 453 -5.26 10.07 -6.14
C PHE A 453 -5.92 9.02 -5.24
N PRO A 454 -5.50 7.73 -5.31
CA PRO A 454 -6.12 6.69 -4.51
C PRO A 454 -5.72 6.83 -3.03
N SER A 455 -6.61 6.51 -2.11
CA SER A 455 -6.33 6.51 -0.66
C SER A 455 -5.62 5.25 -0.17
N LEU A 456 -5.65 4.18 -0.97
CA LEU A 456 -5.01 2.89 -0.72
C LEU A 456 -4.26 2.41 -1.97
N ASN A 457 -3.46 1.34 -1.83
CA ASN A 457 -2.86 0.64 -2.96
C ASN A 457 -2.08 1.54 -3.94
N HIS A 458 -1.49 2.64 -3.45
CA HIS A 458 -0.85 3.66 -4.28
C HIS A 458 0.09 3.07 -5.35
N GLN A 459 0.98 2.15 -4.94
CA GLN A 459 1.94 1.53 -5.86
C GLN A 459 1.25 0.62 -6.89
N LEU A 460 0.29 -0.20 -6.46
CA LEU A 460 -0.46 -1.10 -7.35
C LEU A 460 -1.32 -0.34 -8.37
N VAL A 461 -1.87 0.82 -7.99
CA VAL A 461 -2.69 1.64 -8.90
C VAL A 461 -1.81 2.42 -9.88
N MET A 462 -0.75 3.06 -9.38
CA MET A 462 0.08 3.94 -10.19
C MET A 462 1.02 3.22 -11.15
N MET A 463 1.55 2.04 -10.76
CA MET A 463 2.49 1.19 -11.53
C MET A 463 3.38 1.95 -12.52
N ARG A 464 4.38 2.65 -12.00
CA ARG A 464 5.32 3.45 -12.81
C ARG A 464 6.68 2.79 -12.97
N MET A 465 6.99 1.78 -12.17
CA MET A 465 8.27 1.07 -12.17
C MET A 465 8.10 -0.35 -11.63
N LEU A 466 9.10 -1.20 -11.87
CA LEU A 466 9.07 -2.60 -11.46
C LEU A 466 8.86 -2.78 -9.95
N ASP A 467 9.46 -1.93 -9.11
CA ASP A 467 9.30 -1.94 -7.64
C ASP A 467 7.82 -1.84 -7.21
N ASN A 468 6.95 -1.23 -8.03
CA ASN A 468 5.55 -1.04 -7.67
C ASN A 468 4.70 -2.31 -7.79
N CYS A 469 5.18 -3.34 -8.49
CA CYS A 469 4.34 -4.47 -8.85
C CYS A 469 5.01 -5.84 -8.79
N GLY A 470 6.29 -5.98 -9.16
CA GLY A 470 6.83 -7.30 -9.46
C GLY A 470 7.01 -8.22 -8.25
N SER A 471 7.66 -7.74 -7.19
CA SER A 471 7.87 -8.55 -5.97
C SER A 471 6.54 -9.02 -5.36
N PHE A 472 5.59 -8.09 -5.16
CA PHE A 472 4.30 -8.44 -4.55
C PHE A 472 3.41 -9.22 -5.52
N GLY A 473 3.41 -8.90 -6.81
CA GLY A 473 2.73 -9.69 -7.84
C GLY A 473 3.25 -11.13 -7.91
N SER A 474 4.56 -11.34 -7.72
CA SER A 474 5.16 -12.67 -7.61
C SER A 474 4.62 -13.43 -6.39
N ALA A 475 4.54 -12.78 -5.23
CA ALA A 475 3.97 -13.38 -4.02
C ALA A 475 2.47 -13.70 -4.16
N MET A 476 1.72 -12.79 -4.81
CA MET A 476 0.31 -12.98 -5.15
C MET A 476 0.11 -14.20 -6.07
N LEU A 477 0.98 -14.41 -7.06
CA LEU A 477 0.92 -15.59 -7.92
C LEU A 477 1.33 -16.89 -7.19
N GLU A 478 2.21 -16.83 -6.19
CA GLU A 478 2.46 -17.97 -5.29
C GLU A 478 1.20 -18.31 -4.47
N ALA A 479 0.48 -17.29 -3.99
CA ALA A 479 -0.80 -17.45 -3.29
C ALA A 479 -1.91 -17.99 -4.22
N TYR A 480 -1.94 -17.57 -5.49
CA TYR A 480 -2.86 -18.10 -6.50
C TYR A 480 -2.78 -19.63 -6.61
N GLY A 481 -1.56 -20.19 -6.57
CA GLY A 481 -1.36 -21.64 -6.58
C GLY A 481 -1.91 -22.39 -5.35
N GLN A 482 -2.42 -21.69 -4.34
CA GLN A 482 -3.12 -22.25 -3.17
C GLN A 482 -4.62 -21.97 -3.18
N THR A 483 -5.07 -20.89 -3.82
CA THR A 483 -6.46 -20.40 -3.71
C THR A 483 -7.26 -20.50 -5.00
N GLU A 484 -6.60 -20.50 -6.16
CA GLU A 484 -7.23 -20.38 -7.49
C GLU A 484 -8.13 -19.13 -7.65
N ASP A 485 -7.84 -18.08 -6.88
CA ASP A 485 -8.61 -16.82 -6.90
C ASP A 485 -8.45 -16.08 -8.24
N ALA A 486 -9.56 -15.93 -8.98
CA ALA A 486 -9.57 -15.31 -10.30
C ALA A 486 -9.16 -13.82 -10.27
N THR A 487 -9.34 -13.14 -9.14
CA THR A 487 -8.94 -11.73 -8.97
C THR A 487 -7.42 -11.58 -9.12
N PHE A 488 -6.65 -12.57 -8.65
CA PHE A 488 -5.20 -12.55 -8.74
C PHE A 488 -4.71 -12.62 -10.18
N LEU A 489 -5.35 -13.43 -11.03
CA LEU A 489 -4.98 -13.52 -12.45
C LEU A 489 -5.27 -12.21 -13.18
N ARG A 490 -6.42 -11.57 -12.94
CA ARG A 490 -6.74 -10.27 -13.57
C ARG A 490 -5.72 -9.18 -13.22
N ILE A 491 -5.30 -9.11 -11.96
CA ILE A 491 -4.25 -8.18 -11.53
C ILE A 491 -2.90 -8.58 -12.15
N ALA A 492 -2.57 -9.87 -12.19
CA ALA A 492 -1.35 -10.36 -12.80
C ALA A 492 -1.28 -10.06 -14.31
N ASP A 493 -2.39 -10.18 -15.05
CA ASP A 493 -2.44 -9.81 -16.47
C ASP A 493 -2.09 -8.34 -16.68
N ARG A 494 -2.55 -7.45 -15.81
CA ARG A 494 -2.19 -6.02 -15.87
C ARG A 494 -0.71 -5.79 -15.54
N ILE A 495 -0.16 -6.49 -14.56
CA ILE A 495 1.27 -6.39 -14.22
C ILE A 495 2.12 -6.91 -15.40
N ALA A 496 1.71 -8.01 -16.04
CA ALA A 496 2.39 -8.57 -17.20
C ALA A 496 2.32 -7.65 -18.42
N ASP A 497 1.15 -7.05 -18.70
CA ASP A 497 1.00 -6.02 -19.73
C ASP A 497 1.92 -4.82 -19.47
N PHE A 498 1.98 -4.34 -18.22
CA PHE A 498 2.91 -3.29 -17.83
C PHE A 498 4.37 -3.68 -18.13
N MET A 499 4.85 -4.81 -17.59
CA MET A 499 6.25 -5.21 -17.76
C MET A 499 6.62 -5.53 -19.21
N LEU A 500 5.74 -6.18 -19.96
CA LEU A 500 6.08 -6.69 -21.29
C LEU A 500 5.86 -5.65 -22.38
N GLN A 501 4.84 -4.80 -22.26
CA GLN A 501 4.40 -3.90 -23.34
C GLN A 501 4.63 -2.41 -23.05
N LYS A 502 4.60 -1.98 -21.78
CA LYS A 502 4.57 -0.54 -21.43
C LYS A 502 5.84 -0.04 -20.76
N LEU A 503 6.50 -0.88 -19.96
CA LEU A 503 7.73 -0.54 -19.28
C LEU A 503 8.81 -0.15 -20.28
N GLU A 504 9.54 0.90 -19.95
CA GLU A 504 10.55 1.49 -20.84
C GLU A 504 11.72 0.55 -21.06
N ARG A 505 12.25 0.58 -22.28
CA ARG A 505 13.34 -0.29 -22.74
C ARG A 505 14.43 0.52 -23.44
N LYS A 506 15.67 0.05 -23.32
CA LYS A 506 16.79 0.47 -24.17
C LYS A 506 16.63 -0.13 -25.58
N ASP A 507 17.46 0.32 -26.52
CA ASP A 507 17.39 -0.12 -27.92
C ASP A 507 17.63 -1.62 -28.11
N ASP A 508 18.44 -2.24 -27.23
CA ASP A 508 18.64 -3.68 -27.17
C ASP A 508 17.49 -4.44 -26.49
N GLY A 509 16.51 -3.70 -25.97
CA GLY A 509 15.32 -4.11 -25.26
C GLY A 509 15.52 -4.41 -23.78
N ALA A 510 16.64 -3.99 -23.17
CA ALA A 510 16.84 -4.11 -21.73
C ALA A 510 15.90 -3.19 -20.94
N PHE A 511 15.32 -3.68 -19.85
CA PHE A 511 14.53 -2.85 -18.94
C PHE A 511 15.41 -1.75 -18.32
N TYR A 512 14.82 -0.56 -18.15
CA TYR A 512 15.47 0.54 -17.42
C TYR A 512 14.43 1.47 -16.81
N ARG A 513 14.88 2.37 -15.95
CA ARG A 513 14.06 3.36 -15.25
C ARG A 513 14.15 4.69 -16.00
N LEU A 514 13.07 5.11 -16.68
CA LEU A 514 12.99 6.45 -17.27
C LEU A 514 12.82 7.50 -16.16
N CYS A 515 11.75 7.37 -15.35
CA CYS A 515 11.48 8.13 -14.12
C CYS A 515 11.86 9.62 -14.17
N ASP A 516 11.37 10.37 -15.18
CA ASP A 516 11.72 11.79 -15.36
C ASP A 516 11.49 12.62 -14.08
N GLY A 517 12.50 13.41 -13.70
CA GLY A 517 12.50 14.24 -12.50
C GLY A 517 12.92 13.53 -11.20
N ASP A 518 13.10 12.20 -11.24
CA ASP A 518 13.57 11.40 -10.10
C ASP A 518 15.11 11.26 -10.08
N TYR A 519 15.70 11.01 -8.92
CA TYR A 519 17.13 10.70 -8.81
C TYR A 519 17.51 9.43 -9.59
N SER A 520 16.58 8.48 -9.71
CA SER A 520 16.69 7.23 -10.47
C SER A 520 16.49 7.40 -11.98
N ALA A 521 16.26 8.62 -12.48
CA ALA A 521 16.01 8.86 -13.89
C ALA A 521 17.14 8.36 -14.80
N ASN A 522 16.75 7.67 -15.87
CA ASN A 522 17.61 7.09 -16.92
C ASN A 522 18.72 6.16 -16.38
N THR A 523 18.34 5.18 -15.55
CA THR A 523 19.26 4.21 -14.94
C THR A 523 18.76 2.77 -15.02
N MET A 524 19.65 1.78 -14.89
CA MET A 524 19.34 0.34 -14.76
C MET A 524 19.94 -0.18 -13.46
N TRP A 525 19.18 -0.93 -12.67
CA TRP A 525 19.58 -1.36 -11.33
C TRP A 525 19.59 -2.88 -11.24
N ALA A 526 20.63 -3.48 -10.65
CA ALA A 526 20.70 -4.93 -10.46
C ALA A 526 19.43 -5.52 -9.79
N ASP A 527 18.81 -4.75 -8.90
CA ASP A 527 17.55 -5.02 -8.20
C ASP A 527 16.37 -5.29 -9.15
N ASP A 528 16.34 -4.66 -10.33
CA ASP A 528 15.24 -4.81 -11.32
C ASP A 528 15.08 -6.27 -11.79
N LEU A 529 16.12 -7.09 -11.70
CA LEU A 529 16.04 -8.53 -11.99
C LEU A 529 15.14 -9.26 -10.98
N TYR A 530 15.18 -8.88 -9.70
CA TYR A 530 14.24 -9.38 -8.70
C TYR A 530 12.86 -8.76 -8.84
N MET A 531 12.79 -7.48 -9.21
CA MET A 531 11.51 -6.80 -9.40
C MET A 531 10.79 -7.21 -10.69
N SER A 532 11.36 -8.10 -11.51
CA SER A 532 10.73 -8.58 -12.75
C SER A 532 10.71 -10.11 -12.86
N ALA A 533 11.85 -10.78 -12.75
CA ALA A 533 11.96 -12.19 -13.12
C ALA A 533 11.08 -13.13 -12.27
N PRO A 534 11.04 -13.07 -10.93
CA PRO A 534 10.17 -13.93 -10.12
C PRO A 534 8.68 -13.85 -10.49
N PHE A 535 8.21 -12.65 -10.84
CA PHE A 535 6.84 -12.44 -11.33
C PHE A 535 6.65 -13.09 -12.69
N LEU A 536 7.51 -12.78 -13.67
CA LEU A 536 7.41 -13.31 -15.03
C LEU A 536 7.47 -14.85 -15.05
N ILE A 537 8.31 -15.45 -14.22
CA ILE A 537 8.42 -16.90 -14.04
C ILE A 537 7.09 -17.51 -13.56
N ARG A 538 6.50 -16.93 -12.52
CA ARG A 538 5.23 -17.43 -11.95
C ARG A 538 4.06 -17.17 -12.86
N TYR A 539 4.05 -16.04 -13.56
CA TYR A 539 3.01 -15.68 -14.51
C TYR A 539 3.02 -16.63 -15.72
N ALA A 540 4.21 -16.97 -16.23
CA ALA A 540 4.37 -17.99 -17.25
C ALA A 540 3.83 -19.36 -16.80
N ALA A 541 4.09 -19.75 -15.55
CA ALA A 541 3.58 -21.00 -14.99
C ALA A 541 2.05 -20.99 -14.82
N ALA A 542 1.47 -19.88 -14.36
CA ALA A 542 0.02 -19.75 -14.14
C ALA A 542 -0.78 -19.72 -15.44
N THR A 543 -0.23 -19.10 -16.49
CA THR A 543 -0.91 -18.95 -17.79
C THR A 543 -0.57 -20.03 -18.80
N GLY A 544 0.51 -20.78 -18.59
CA GLY A 544 1.08 -21.72 -19.57
C GLY A 544 1.79 -21.04 -20.75
N ASN A 545 1.94 -19.71 -20.73
CA ASN A 545 2.64 -18.95 -21.77
C ASN A 545 4.14 -18.85 -21.43
N SER A 546 5.02 -19.32 -22.33
CA SER A 546 6.47 -19.28 -22.12
C SER A 546 7.13 -17.93 -22.44
N ALA A 547 6.45 -17.01 -23.13
CA ALA A 547 7.03 -15.72 -23.51
C ALA A 547 7.55 -14.87 -22.31
N PRO A 548 6.82 -14.75 -21.18
CA PRO A 548 7.32 -14.07 -19.98
C PRO A 548 8.59 -14.72 -19.41
N LEU A 549 8.67 -16.06 -19.42
CA LEU A 549 9.84 -16.80 -18.94
C LEU A 549 11.07 -16.54 -19.83
N ASN A 550 10.89 -16.55 -21.15
CA ASN A 550 11.95 -16.26 -22.11
C ASN A 550 12.43 -14.82 -21.98
N GLU A 551 11.52 -13.88 -21.73
CA GLU A 551 11.87 -12.48 -21.49
C GLU A 551 12.71 -12.33 -20.20
N ALA A 552 12.34 -13.02 -19.11
CA ALA A 552 13.14 -13.04 -17.90
C ALA A 552 14.57 -13.55 -18.17
N ALA A 553 14.72 -14.65 -18.92
CA ALA A 553 16.03 -15.17 -19.33
C ALA A 553 16.86 -14.15 -20.13
N ARG A 554 16.22 -13.47 -21.08
CA ARG A 554 16.86 -12.43 -21.90
C ARG A 554 17.35 -11.25 -21.05
N GLN A 555 16.55 -10.80 -20.08
CA GLN A 555 16.92 -9.69 -19.20
C GLN A 555 18.15 -9.99 -18.36
N PHE A 556 18.33 -11.20 -17.83
CA PHE A 556 19.57 -11.55 -17.11
C PHE A 556 20.83 -11.39 -17.96
N LEU A 557 20.79 -11.82 -19.23
CA LEU A 557 21.93 -11.70 -20.13
C LEU A 557 22.22 -10.25 -20.52
N LEU A 558 21.16 -9.44 -20.72
CA LEU A 558 21.30 -8.01 -20.98
C LEU A 558 21.90 -7.31 -19.76
N TYR A 559 21.36 -7.51 -18.56
CA TYR A 559 21.86 -6.91 -17.33
C TYR A 559 23.31 -7.31 -17.04
N LYS A 560 23.68 -8.57 -17.31
CA LYS A 560 25.08 -9.02 -17.24
C LYS A 560 25.97 -8.18 -18.14
N SER A 561 25.55 -7.88 -19.37
CA SER A 561 26.35 -7.09 -20.32
C SER A 561 26.61 -5.64 -19.86
N TYR A 562 25.71 -5.06 -19.06
CA TYR A 562 25.87 -3.69 -18.53
C TYR A 562 26.59 -3.64 -17.19
N LEU A 563 26.32 -4.59 -16.30
CA LEU A 563 26.64 -4.46 -14.87
C LEU A 563 27.74 -5.41 -14.40
N PHE A 564 28.02 -6.51 -15.11
CA PHE A 564 28.93 -7.53 -14.62
C PHE A 564 30.40 -7.06 -14.64
N MET A 565 31.03 -7.12 -13.48
CA MET A 565 32.43 -6.79 -13.24
C MET A 565 33.26 -8.07 -13.37
N SER A 566 33.76 -8.35 -14.58
CA SER A 566 34.40 -9.63 -14.94
C SER A 566 35.58 -10.01 -14.06
N ASP A 567 36.38 -9.04 -13.61
CA ASP A 567 37.59 -9.29 -12.81
C ASP A 567 37.27 -9.76 -11.39
N GLU A 568 36.12 -9.34 -10.85
CA GLU A 568 35.66 -9.70 -9.50
C GLU A 568 34.58 -10.79 -9.52
N ALA A 569 34.00 -11.08 -10.69
CA ALA A 569 32.81 -11.91 -10.86
C ALA A 569 31.61 -11.44 -9.99
N LEU A 570 31.45 -10.12 -9.88
CA LEU A 570 30.38 -9.44 -9.14
C LEU A 570 29.57 -8.53 -10.08
N MET A 571 28.42 -8.05 -9.61
CA MET A 571 27.60 -7.07 -10.32
C MET A 571 27.83 -5.68 -9.73
N SER A 572 28.05 -4.68 -10.60
CA SER A 572 27.84 -3.28 -10.24
C SER A 572 26.36 -3.08 -9.87
N HIS A 573 26.08 -2.22 -8.89
CA HIS A 573 24.70 -1.93 -8.49
C HIS A 573 23.90 -1.26 -9.61
N VAL A 574 24.42 -0.20 -10.21
CA VAL A 574 23.68 0.61 -11.19
C VAL A 574 24.51 0.86 -12.45
N PHE A 575 23.82 0.90 -13.59
CA PHE A 575 24.29 1.51 -14.83
C PHE A 575 23.54 2.81 -15.05
N ASP A 576 24.27 3.91 -15.19
CA ASP A 576 23.70 5.23 -15.37
C ASP A 576 23.87 5.66 -16.83
N PHE A 577 22.77 5.66 -17.57
CA PHE A 577 22.77 6.00 -18.99
C PHE A 577 22.99 7.49 -19.24
N LYS A 578 22.84 8.36 -18.22
CA LYS A 578 23.17 9.79 -18.35
C LYS A 578 24.67 9.98 -18.62
N TYR A 579 25.50 9.11 -18.05
CA TYR A 579 26.96 9.16 -18.23
C TYR A 579 27.53 7.95 -18.98
N GLY A 580 26.68 7.02 -19.42
CA GLY A 580 27.05 5.84 -20.17
C GLY A 580 28.00 4.91 -19.43
N LYS A 581 27.87 4.77 -18.09
CA LYS A 581 28.78 3.96 -17.29
C LYS A 581 28.12 3.30 -16.08
N ALA A 582 28.69 2.17 -15.67
CA ALA A 582 28.38 1.51 -14.40
C ALA A 582 28.97 2.29 -13.20
N THR A 583 28.32 2.21 -12.04
CA THR A 583 28.86 2.79 -10.80
C THR A 583 30.07 2.03 -10.26
N LEU A 584 30.23 0.76 -10.65
CA LEU A 584 31.30 -0.15 -10.21
C LEU A 584 31.35 -0.35 -8.69
N VAL A 585 30.21 -0.16 -8.02
CA VAL A 585 30.06 -0.45 -6.60
C VAL A 585 29.28 -1.77 -6.46
N PRO A 586 29.93 -2.88 -6.04
CA PRO A 586 29.26 -4.16 -5.85
C PRO A 586 28.52 -4.18 -4.52
N TRP A 587 27.38 -3.50 -4.48
CA TRP A 587 26.50 -3.47 -3.32
C TRP A 587 25.93 -4.87 -3.05
N GLY A 588 26.00 -5.31 -1.79
CA GLY A 588 25.67 -6.66 -1.38
C GLY A 588 24.25 -7.06 -1.75
N ARG A 589 23.24 -6.24 -1.40
CA ARG A 589 21.84 -6.59 -1.68
C ARG A 589 21.51 -6.61 -3.17
N GLY A 590 22.02 -5.67 -3.97
CA GLY A 590 21.84 -5.69 -5.42
C GLY A 590 22.40 -6.97 -6.07
N ASN A 591 23.57 -7.44 -5.61
CA ASN A 591 24.13 -8.72 -6.02
C ASN A 591 23.28 -9.91 -5.53
N GLY A 592 22.78 -9.84 -4.30
CA GLY A 592 21.86 -10.82 -3.72
C GLY A 592 20.61 -10.98 -4.57
N TRP A 593 19.98 -9.89 -4.98
CA TRP A 593 18.76 -9.93 -5.80
C TRP A 593 18.98 -10.57 -7.16
N CYS A 594 20.11 -10.27 -7.80
CA CYS A 594 20.51 -10.91 -9.05
C CYS A 594 20.68 -12.43 -8.84
N LEU A 595 21.48 -12.85 -7.86
CA LEU A 595 21.78 -14.28 -7.66
C LEU A 595 20.56 -15.09 -7.18
N PHE A 596 19.75 -14.52 -6.28
CA PHE A 596 18.48 -15.08 -5.82
C PHE A 596 17.55 -15.34 -7.01
N SER A 597 17.32 -14.33 -7.83
CA SER A 597 16.37 -14.39 -8.94
C SER A 597 16.86 -15.28 -10.07
N LEU A 598 18.17 -15.33 -10.32
CA LEU A 598 18.77 -16.26 -11.28
C LEU A 598 18.55 -17.71 -10.85
N SER A 599 18.64 -18.00 -9.55
CA SER A 599 18.35 -19.32 -9.01
C SER A 599 16.87 -19.73 -9.13
N GLU A 600 15.95 -18.76 -9.05
CA GLU A 600 14.51 -18.95 -9.29
C GLU A 600 14.25 -19.24 -10.78
N LEU A 601 14.89 -18.50 -11.68
CA LEU A 601 14.79 -18.70 -13.12
C LEU A 601 15.29 -20.10 -13.53
N LEU A 602 16.49 -20.49 -13.08
CA LEU A 602 17.10 -21.76 -13.46
C LEU A 602 16.30 -23.00 -13.03
N GLU A 603 15.52 -22.92 -11.95
CA GLU A 603 14.62 -24.02 -11.55
C GLU A 603 13.48 -24.22 -12.55
N ARG A 604 12.99 -23.14 -13.17
CA ARG A 604 11.81 -23.15 -14.03
C ARG A 604 12.14 -23.16 -15.52
N LEU A 605 13.36 -22.83 -15.89
CA LEU A 605 13.81 -22.80 -17.27
C LEU A 605 13.90 -24.22 -17.86
N PRO A 606 13.30 -24.50 -19.04
CA PRO A 606 13.40 -25.80 -19.68
C PRO A 606 14.86 -26.24 -19.91
N LEU A 607 15.13 -27.55 -19.79
CA LEU A 607 16.50 -28.06 -19.87
C LEU A 607 17.15 -27.78 -21.23
N ASP A 608 16.36 -27.72 -22.29
CA ASP A 608 16.71 -27.47 -23.68
C ASP A 608 16.58 -26.00 -24.12
N HIS A 609 16.29 -25.08 -23.19
CA HIS A 609 16.21 -23.65 -23.49
C HIS A 609 17.58 -23.11 -23.95
N GLY A 610 17.62 -22.38 -25.06
CA GLY A 610 18.86 -21.92 -25.71
C GLY A 610 19.78 -21.09 -24.81
N ASP A 611 19.22 -20.23 -23.96
CA ASP A 611 20.00 -19.38 -23.04
C ASP A 611 20.46 -20.08 -21.76
N ARG A 612 19.98 -21.30 -21.48
CA ARG A 612 20.24 -21.99 -20.21
C ARG A 612 21.73 -22.19 -19.92
N PRO A 613 22.59 -22.62 -20.87
CA PRO A 613 24.02 -22.77 -20.61
C PRO A 613 24.71 -21.46 -20.22
N ALA A 614 24.32 -20.34 -20.84
CA ALA A 614 24.87 -19.01 -20.52
C ALA A 614 24.45 -18.54 -19.13
N LEU A 615 23.19 -18.82 -18.75
CA LEU A 615 22.65 -18.51 -17.43
C LEU A 615 23.24 -19.37 -16.31
N GLU A 616 23.45 -20.67 -16.55
CA GLU A 616 24.16 -21.55 -15.60
C GLU A 616 25.61 -21.11 -15.41
N THR A 617 26.30 -20.74 -16.49
CA THR A 617 27.65 -20.17 -16.42
C THR A 617 27.66 -18.88 -15.59
N PHE A 618 26.71 -17.97 -15.86
CA PHE A 618 26.59 -16.72 -15.11
C PHE A 618 26.32 -16.98 -13.61
N PHE A 619 25.46 -17.94 -13.30
CA PHE A 619 25.18 -18.33 -11.92
C PHE A 619 26.43 -18.86 -11.21
N GLU A 620 27.18 -19.75 -11.85
CA GLU A 620 28.43 -20.30 -11.30
C GLU A 620 29.50 -19.22 -11.09
N GLU A 621 29.65 -18.28 -12.03
CA GLU A 621 30.56 -17.14 -11.93
C GLU A 621 30.22 -16.25 -10.73
N MET A 622 28.96 -15.84 -10.58
CA MET A 622 28.53 -15.02 -9.45
C MET A 622 28.68 -15.76 -8.11
N CYS A 623 28.35 -17.06 -8.05
CA CYS A 623 28.60 -17.86 -6.86
C CYS A 623 30.10 -17.88 -6.51
N ALA A 624 30.99 -17.97 -7.51
CA ALA A 624 32.43 -17.92 -7.28
C ALA A 624 32.91 -16.56 -6.75
N GLY A 625 32.47 -15.45 -7.35
CA GLY A 625 32.83 -14.09 -6.91
C GLY A 625 32.37 -13.81 -5.48
N VAL A 626 31.11 -14.11 -5.18
CA VAL A 626 30.55 -13.95 -3.83
C VAL A 626 31.28 -14.85 -2.82
N ALA A 627 31.48 -16.14 -3.12
CA ALA A 627 32.14 -17.05 -2.19
C ALA A 627 33.59 -16.64 -1.86
N ALA A 628 34.29 -15.95 -2.78
CA ALA A 628 35.66 -15.47 -2.57
C ALA A 628 35.76 -14.34 -1.53
N VAL A 629 34.67 -13.63 -1.24
CA VAL A 629 34.64 -12.46 -0.34
C VAL A 629 33.82 -12.67 0.93
N GLN A 630 33.42 -13.91 1.24
CA GLN A 630 32.74 -14.26 2.50
C GLN A 630 33.64 -13.92 3.69
N SER A 631 33.08 -13.27 4.71
CA SER A 631 33.84 -12.93 5.93
C SER A 631 34.10 -14.14 6.81
N GLU A 632 34.91 -13.96 7.86
CA GLU A 632 35.18 -14.98 8.86
C GLU A 632 33.91 -15.38 9.64
N SER A 633 32.99 -14.44 9.89
CA SER A 633 31.72 -14.72 10.59
C SER A 633 30.76 -15.57 9.74
N GLY A 634 31.04 -15.72 8.44
CA GLY A 634 30.16 -16.37 7.46
C GLY A 634 29.21 -15.40 6.76
N LEU A 635 29.12 -14.15 7.21
CA LEU A 635 28.33 -13.11 6.56
C LEU A 635 29.08 -12.49 5.35
N TRP A 636 28.37 -11.68 4.57
CA TRP A 636 28.95 -10.81 3.54
C TRP A 636 28.86 -9.36 3.94
N ARG A 637 29.66 -8.52 3.31
CA ARG A 637 29.72 -7.08 3.58
C ARG A 637 28.79 -6.30 2.68
N GLN A 638 28.34 -5.15 3.18
CA GLN A 638 27.50 -4.20 2.49
C GLN A 638 28.06 -3.79 1.11
N VAL A 639 29.37 -3.58 1.02
CA VAL A 639 30.08 -3.46 -0.25
C VAL A 639 31.04 -4.64 -0.34
N LEU A 640 30.82 -5.53 -1.30
CA LEU A 640 31.38 -6.89 -1.27
C LEU A 640 32.91 -6.90 -1.37
N ASN A 641 33.49 -6.01 -2.17
CA ASN A 641 34.94 -5.91 -2.38
C ASN A 641 35.65 -4.99 -1.37
N ARG A 642 34.96 -4.57 -0.29
CA ARG A 642 35.49 -3.67 0.75
C ARG A 642 35.53 -4.35 2.10
N SER A 643 36.71 -4.72 2.58
CA SER A 643 36.89 -5.41 3.86
C SER A 643 36.49 -4.56 5.08
N ASP A 644 36.49 -3.25 4.93
CA ASP A 644 36.11 -2.22 5.90
C ASP A 644 34.61 -1.90 5.93
N ALA A 645 33.82 -2.43 4.98
CA ALA A 645 32.38 -2.31 5.01
C ALA A 645 31.76 -3.23 6.10
N TYR A 646 30.64 -2.81 6.68
CA TYR A 646 29.93 -3.59 7.69
C TYR A 646 29.30 -4.86 7.08
N GLU A 647 29.13 -5.91 7.88
CA GLU A 647 28.51 -7.18 7.45
C GLU A 647 26.99 -7.01 7.30
N GLU A 648 26.36 -7.38 6.20
CA GLU A 648 24.94 -7.12 5.94
C GLU A 648 24.15 -8.44 5.81
N ALA A 649 23.02 -8.50 6.52
CA ALA A 649 22.30 -9.75 6.74
C ALA A 649 21.42 -10.15 5.54
N SER A 650 20.75 -9.21 4.87
CA SER A 650 19.82 -9.53 3.77
C SER A 650 20.55 -10.15 2.56
N CYS A 651 21.67 -9.58 2.13
CA CYS A 651 22.49 -10.13 1.06
C CYS A 651 23.05 -11.51 1.41
N THR A 652 23.52 -11.68 2.66
CA THR A 652 23.98 -12.97 3.16
C THR A 652 22.90 -14.05 3.02
N ALA A 653 21.66 -13.73 3.39
CA ALA A 653 20.54 -14.67 3.28
C ALA A 653 20.24 -15.03 1.82
N MET A 654 20.27 -14.07 0.89
CA MET A 654 20.10 -14.33 -0.54
C MET A 654 21.21 -15.21 -1.12
N PHE A 655 22.46 -14.99 -0.71
CA PHE A 655 23.58 -15.82 -1.16
C PHE A 655 23.47 -17.24 -0.61
N ALA A 656 23.11 -17.41 0.67
CA ALA A 656 22.85 -18.70 1.27
C ALA A 656 21.73 -19.45 0.52
N TYR A 657 20.61 -18.77 0.26
CA TYR A 657 19.48 -19.30 -0.49
C TYR A 657 19.89 -19.78 -1.89
N ALA A 658 20.55 -18.93 -2.66
CA ALA A 658 20.90 -19.25 -4.03
C ALA A 658 21.92 -20.40 -4.11
N MET A 659 22.98 -20.37 -3.28
CA MET A 659 23.97 -21.45 -3.23
C MET A 659 23.34 -22.77 -2.77
N ALA A 660 22.43 -22.75 -1.79
CA ALA A 660 21.71 -23.95 -1.36
C ALA A 660 20.89 -24.59 -2.49
N ARG A 661 20.21 -23.77 -3.30
CA ARG A 661 19.52 -24.23 -4.51
C ARG A 661 20.49 -24.77 -5.55
N GLY A 662 21.59 -24.08 -5.82
CA GLY A 662 22.63 -24.55 -6.75
C GLY A 662 23.19 -25.92 -6.36
N VAL A 663 23.34 -26.20 -5.06
CA VAL A 663 23.73 -27.51 -4.54
C VAL A 663 22.62 -28.54 -4.73
N ARG A 664 21.37 -28.20 -4.43
CA ARG A 664 20.20 -29.10 -4.50
C ARG A 664 19.85 -29.50 -5.94
N PHE A 665 20.00 -28.59 -6.89
CA PHE A 665 19.69 -28.80 -8.31
C PHE A 665 20.91 -29.18 -9.16
N GLY A 666 22.13 -29.17 -8.60
CA GLY A 666 23.33 -29.64 -9.29
C GLY A 666 23.92 -28.66 -10.30
N TRP A 667 23.68 -27.35 -10.15
CA TRP A 667 24.19 -26.30 -11.06
C TRP A 667 25.65 -25.91 -10.79
N LEU A 668 26.25 -26.39 -9.70
CA LEU A 668 27.57 -25.95 -9.23
C LEU A 668 28.59 -27.09 -9.29
N LYS A 669 29.72 -26.89 -9.99
CA LYS A 669 30.77 -27.93 -10.14
C LYS A 669 31.41 -28.30 -8.80
N ARG A 670 31.74 -27.29 -7.97
CA ARG A 670 32.35 -27.48 -6.64
C ARG A 670 31.27 -27.59 -5.55
N ARG A 671 30.34 -28.52 -5.71
CA ARG A 671 29.14 -28.67 -4.88
C ARG A 671 29.42 -28.61 -3.37
N ASP A 672 30.42 -29.34 -2.87
CA ASP A 672 30.73 -29.36 -1.43
C ASP A 672 31.26 -28.04 -0.89
N TYR A 673 32.04 -27.31 -1.70
CA TYR A 673 32.52 -25.98 -1.33
C TYR A 673 31.36 -24.99 -1.15
N TYR A 674 30.44 -24.93 -2.12
CA TYR A 674 29.29 -24.02 -2.04
C TYR A 674 28.28 -24.42 -0.97
N ARG A 675 28.14 -25.72 -0.70
CA ARG A 675 27.41 -26.21 0.47
C ARG A 675 27.99 -25.63 1.76
N ASP A 676 29.30 -25.78 1.96
CA ASP A 676 29.95 -25.32 3.19
C ASP A 676 29.88 -23.79 3.33
N THR A 677 30.00 -23.06 2.21
CA THR A 677 29.77 -21.61 2.16
C THR A 677 28.35 -21.23 2.58
N ALA A 678 27.33 -21.91 2.06
CA ALA A 678 25.92 -21.66 2.41
C ALA A 678 25.61 -22.02 3.87
N LEU A 679 26.16 -23.12 4.38
CA LEU A 679 26.00 -23.50 5.79
C LEU A 679 26.66 -22.48 6.72
N ARG A 680 27.89 -22.02 6.42
CA ARG A 680 28.56 -20.97 7.19
C ARG A 680 27.77 -19.67 7.20
N ALA A 681 27.16 -19.32 6.08
CA ALA A 681 26.28 -18.16 5.98
C ALA A 681 25.08 -18.25 6.92
N TRP A 682 24.38 -19.38 6.90
CA TRP A 682 23.25 -19.61 7.80
C TRP A 682 23.66 -19.67 9.28
N GLN A 683 24.80 -20.25 9.59
CA GLN A 683 25.38 -20.24 10.93
C GLN A 683 25.73 -18.82 11.40
N GLY A 684 26.29 -18.00 10.52
CA GLY A 684 26.56 -16.58 10.79
C GLY A 684 25.27 -15.80 11.04
N LEU A 685 24.23 -15.99 10.20
CA LEU A 685 22.93 -15.33 10.37
C LEU A 685 22.27 -15.69 11.71
N THR A 686 22.18 -16.98 12.01
CA THR A 686 21.56 -17.48 13.26
C THR A 686 22.38 -17.19 14.50
N GLY A 687 23.70 -16.99 14.35
CA GLY A 687 24.62 -16.67 15.44
C GLY A 687 24.81 -15.16 15.69
N CYS A 688 24.58 -14.32 14.70
CA CYS A 688 24.98 -12.90 14.75
C CYS A 688 23.92 -11.91 14.28
N ALA A 689 22.83 -12.34 13.64
CA ALA A 689 21.81 -11.44 13.07
C ALA A 689 20.36 -11.79 13.46
N ILE A 690 20.07 -13.03 13.86
CA ILE A 690 18.75 -13.45 14.31
C ILE A 690 18.79 -13.73 15.80
N ASP A 691 17.98 -13.03 16.59
CA ASP A 691 17.92 -13.25 18.03
C ASP A 691 16.93 -14.36 18.43
N LYS A 692 16.95 -14.73 19.72
CA LYS A 692 16.02 -15.70 20.34
C LYS A 692 14.55 -15.25 20.37
N GLN A 693 14.23 -14.02 19.97
CA GLN A 693 12.85 -13.51 19.84
C GLN A 693 12.39 -13.50 18.37
N GLY A 694 13.25 -13.87 17.42
CA GLY A 694 12.98 -13.78 15.99
C GLY A 694 13.14 -12.36 15.43
N ASN A 695 13.78 -11.43 16.16
CA ASN A 695 14.17 -10.15 15.56
C ASN A 695 15.38 -10.34 14.63
N VAL A 696 15.39 -9.57 13.55
CA VAL A 696 16.43 -9.59 12.52
C VAL A 696 17.21 -8.27 12.53
N TYR A 697 18.50 -8.38 12.78
CA TYR A 697 19.45 -7.28 12.80
C TYR A 697 20.28 -7.25 11.51
N GLY A 698 20.94 -6.12 11.26
CA GLY A 698 21.91 -6.02 10.17
C GLY A 698 21.34 -5.96 8.76
N VAL A 699 20.04 -5.68 8.63
CA VAL A 699 19.39 -5.46 7.33
C VAL A 699 19.54 -3.99 6.95
N CYS A 700 20.19 -3.66 5.84
CA CYS A 700 20.31 -2.26 5.43
C CYS A 700 18.98 -1.71 4.89
N SER A 701 18.65 -0.46 5.19
CA SER A 701 17.42 0.17 4.68
C SER A 701 17.41 0.30 3.16
N GLY A 702 16.27 0.69 2.58
CA GLY A 702 16.13 0.96 1.15
C GLY A 702 17.11 2.04 0.68
N SER A 703 17.70 1.76 -0.49
CA SER A 703 18.88 2.45 -1.00
C SER A 703 18.55 3.34 -2.20
N ARG A 704 19.36 4.38 -2.38
CA ARG A 704 19.53 5.08 -3.66
C ARG A 704 20.73 4.47 -4.39
N TYR A 705 21.43 5.26 -5.21
CA TYR A 705 22.72 4.87 -5.76
C TYR A 705 23.77 5.98 -5.61
N SER A 706 25.03 5.57 -5.68
CA SER A 706 26.18 6.47 -5.67
C SER A 706 27.32 5.85 -6.49
N TYR A 707 28.19 6.72 -7.01
CA TYR A 707 29.47 6.32 -7.59
C TYR A 707 30.56 6.11 -6.53
N SER A 708 30.30 6.47 -5.28
CA SER A 708 31.21 6.24 -4.16
C SER A 708 30.69 5.10 -3.27
N PRO A 709 31.56 4.16 -2.85
CA PRO A 709 31.21 3.16 -1.85
C PRO A 709 30.85 3.79 -0.49
N ASP A 710 31.32 5.00 -0.21
CA ASP A 710 31.11 5.70 1.07
C ASP A 710 29.63 5.87 1.41
N TYR A 711 28.80 6.15 0.40
CA TYR A 711 27.35 6.24 0.58
C TYR A 711 26.79 4.93 1.16
N TYR A 712 27.16 3.80 0.58
CA TYR A 712 26.68 2.49 1.01
C TYR A 712 27.23 2.09 2.38
N MET A 713 28.47 2.49 2.69
CA MET A 713 29.16 2.12 3.92
C MET A 713 28.79 2.99 5.12
N TYR A 714 28.54 4.29 4.89
CA TYR A 714 28.44 5.30 5.95
C TYR A 714 27.11 6.04 6.01
N ASP A 715 26.34 6.09 4.92
CA ASP A 715 25.03 6.77 4.91
C ASP A 715 23.88 5.75 4.96
N LEU A 716 24.06 4.62 4.29
CA LEU A 716 23.07 3.54 4.24
C LEU A 716 23.24 2.61 5.45
N ARG A 717 22.43 2.84 6.49
CA ARG A 717 22.50 2.14 7.78
C ARG A 717 21.50 0.98 7.87
N THR A 718 21.67 0.17 8.92
CA THR A 718 20.83 -0.99 9.20
C THR A 718 19.62 -0.63 10.03
N VAL A 719 18.51 -1.31 9.78
CA VAL A 719 17.23 -1.13 10.46
C VAL A 719 16.80 -2.48 11.05
N LEU A 720 16.44 -2.47 12.33
CA LEU A 720 15.95 -3.66 13.03
C LEU A 720 14.60 -4.07 12.43
N ASN A 721 14.44 -5.35 12.12
CA ASN A 721 13.20 -5.92 11.56
C ASN A 721 12.74 -5.22 10.27
N ASP A 722 13.69 -4.83 9.44
CA ASP A 722 13.38 -4.23 8.16
C ASP A 722 12.78 -5.29 7.19
N ASN A 723 11.66 -4.94 6.57
CA ASN A 723 10.89 -5.80 5.67
C ASN A 723 11.70 -6.27 4.44
N HIS A 724 12.78 -5.56 4.07
CA HIS A 724 13.66 -5.99 2.98
C HIS A 724 14.38 -7.30 3.32
N GLY A 725 14.57 -7.65 4.60
CA GLY A 725 15.35 -8.82 5.02
C GLY A 725 14.54 -9.97 5.57
N ILE A 726 13.43 -9.71 6.26
CA ILE A 726 12.69 -10.73 7.03
C ILE A 726 12.21 -11.90 6.14
N GLY A 727 11.56 -11.61 5.01
CA GLY A 727 11.14 -12.62 4.04
C GLY A 727 12.29 -13.47 3.52
N ILE A 728 13.43 -12.84 3.26
CA ILE A 728 14.63 -13.51 2.75
C ILE A 728 15.23 -14.46 3.79
N MET A 729 15.27 -14.06 5.07
CA MET A 729 15.74 -14.93 6.15
C MET A 729 14.92 -16.22 6.23
N MET A 730 13.60 -16.08 6.10
CA MET A 730 12.67 -17.21 6.04
C MET A 730 12.95 -18.11 4.82
N LEU A 731 13.08 -17.52 3.64
CA LEU A 731 13.39 -18.27 2.41
C LEU A 731 14.74 -19.00 2.49
N ALA A 732 15.76 -18.33 3.03
CA ALA A 732 17.09 -18.92 3.23
C ALA A 732 17.04 -20.10 4.19
N GLY A 733 16.37 -19.96 5.35
CA GLY A 733 16.22 -21.06 6.30
C GLY A 733 15.48 -22.27 5.71
N VAL A 734 14.42 -22.03 4.93
CA VAL A 734 13.69 -23.08 4.22
C VAL A 734 14.60 -23.82 3.24
N GLU A 735 15.35 -23.12 2.38
CA GLU A 735 16.21 -23.80 1.40
C GLU A 735 17.46 -24.44 2.03
N ILE A 736 17.99 -23.91 3.13
CA ILE A 736 19.05 -24.57 3.91
C ILE A 736 18.54 -25.91 4.47
N GLY A 737 17.33 -25.91 5.06
CA GLY A 737 16.68 -27.13 5.54
C GLY A 737 16.54 -28.17 4.42
N ARG A 738 16.01 -27.77 3.27
CA ARG A 738 15.85 -28.65 2.09
C ARG A 738 17.17 -29.15 1.53
N MET A 739 18.22 -28.32 1.52
CA MET A 739 19.56 -28.74 1.11
C MET A 739 20.11 -29.80 2.09
N LYS A 740 19.98 -29.59 3.40
CA LYS A 740 20.39 -30.55 4.44
C LYS A 740 19.67 -31.90 4.25
N GLU A 741 18.36 -31.88 4.00
CA GLU A 741 17.56 -33.09 3.72
C GLU A 741 18.00 -33.79 2.43
N TYR A 742 18.12 -33.05 1.32
CA TYR A 742 18.60 -33.58 0.04
C TYR A 742 19.95 -34.28 0.18
N MET A 743 20.85 -33.71 0.99
CA MET A 743 22.14 -34.31 1.27
C MET A 743 22.06 -35.59 2.09
N ASN A 744 21.22 -35.61 3.13
CA ASN A 744 21.04 -36.80 3.97
C ASN A 744 20.46 -37.95 3.15
N ASN A 745 19.49 -37.67 2.28
CA ASN A 745 18.88 -38.68 1.41
C ASN A 745 19.86 -39.22 0.35
N ASN A 746 20.74 -38.37 -0.19
CA ASN A 746 21.73 -38.78 -1.19
C ASN A 746 23.03 -39.36 -0.62
N ARG A 747 23.22 -39.39 0.71
CA ARG A 747 24.32 -40.15 1.34
C ARG A 747 24.14 -41.67 1.24
N HIS A 748 22.99 -42.16 0.76
CA HIS A 748 22.66 -43.59 0.68
C HIS A 748 22.52 -44.13 -0.75
N MET A 749 22.79 -43.32 -1.78
CA MET A 749 22.92 -43.80 -3.16
C MET A 749 24.41 -43.99 -3.49
N PRO A 750 24.85 -45.18 -3.96
CA PRO A 750 26.21 -45.35 -4.45
C PRO A 750 26.42 -44.42 -5.65
N MET A 751 27.53 -43.67 -5.65
CA MET A 751 27.92 -42.87 -6.81
C MET A 751 28.08 -43.79 -8.02
N ALA A 752 27.25 -43.57 -9.05
CA ALA A 752 27.33 -44.25 -10.33
C ALA A 752 28.35 -43.58 -11.25
#